data_AF-A0A2V7XNI2-F1
#
_entry.id   AF-A0A2V7XNI2-F1
#
_cell.length_a   1.000
_cell.length_b   1.000
_cell.length_c   1.000
_cell.angle_alpha   90.00
_cell.angle_beta   90.00
_cell.angle_gamma   90.00
#
_symmetry.space_group_name_H-M   'P 1'
#
loop_
_entity.id
_entity.type
_entity.pdbx_description
1 polymer ?
#
loop_
_entity_poly.entity_id
_entity_poly.type
_entity_poly.pdbx_seq_one_letter_code
_entity_poly.pdbx_strand_id
1 'polypeptide(L)'
;AAGGWIETVTAMQVDEAIKGPVQSGETIEVVELGGALGEIAYTVPGSPKYETGKRVLLFLDKNDRDEWVSKNMVVGKFAFAAGRLERDATELIGWDEQTGEPHREQHRDEVRFLRFVRDTAAGRRANADYFVSDPRIATEGLTPVPNAAAATTYLLQIAGRGLRWNRFPSGVVFLSHGTQPGAPNGGLTALSLGLAAWTNDSNSNIVYQYGGTTPIAQTGFGASGSADGVNTVQFNDPSNEITGSFSGSGVLAIGGAWTNGSTHTINGETFLTIVEADLVVQDGITGPGLTGNGFIHTITHELGHTLGLRHSDEPPPGGTSTSDAIMNSSVNFNGDAFGSTLQAWDIEAITAVYGSGGGGGPGPGPTPCNAPSITTQPLNLSTINTAVILNVAASGDPPLKYQWFIGAKGNTSQPIADATAASLSVQPKVTTNYWVRVTNNCGSADSNTATVTVNGCPAVTINSISLNTLIIQGKSTMLSVDAFGGSGLTFQWFLGTPGSTTTPAGTGNTITVRPDFTTTYWVRITNNCGGFSDSDAVVVTVQPCNAPAIVIQPVGGEVMSGSNTVLFVGDTGTKPESYQWFEGATGDTSQPIMNATQASFTTPLLLSSTSYWARITNDCGTIDSASARLNVVNTCTPAVIIAQPKDQTIASGGSALINVSATGTSLVYQWYTGPVLDFSRPVGGSAPTLITPSITTPTQFWVRVTSPCGSANSIAVTVSPQLSIRRHPSRG
;
A
#
# COMPACT_ATOMS: atom_id res chain seq x y z
N ALA A 1 -21.44 13.61 -35.51
CA ALA A 1 -21.47 14.96 -34.91
C ALA A 1 -20.22 15.70 -35.37
N ALA A 2 -20.26 17.02 -35.53
CA ALA A 2 -19.23 17.81 -36.22
C ALA A 2 -17.80 17.49 -35.75
N GLY A 3 -17.03 16.82 -36.62
CA GLY A 3 -15.71 16.25 -36.35
C GLY A 3 -15.47 14.92 -37.10
N GLY A 4 -15.79 14.85 -38.40
CA GLY A 4 -15.60 13.61 -39.19
C GLY A 4 -14.12 13.36 -39.55
N TRP A 5 -13.72 12.09 -39.61
CA TRP A 5 -12.39 11.63 -40.03
C TRP A 5 -12.45 11.03 -41.45
N ILE A 6 -11.34 11.10 -42.18
CA ILE A 6 -11.18 10.49 -43.50
C ILE A 6 -10.64 9.07 -43.32
N GLU A 7 -11.23 8.10 -44.00
CA GLU A 7 -10.84 6.69 -43.98
C GLU A 7 -10.56 6.21 -45.41
N THR A 8 -9.56 5.37 -45.58
CA THR A 8 -9.24 4.69 -46.84
C THR A 8 -9.86 3.31 -46.80
N VAL A 9 -10.82 3.06 -47.69
CA VAL A 9 -11.41 1.73 -47.89
C VAL A 9 -10.70 1.08 -49.06
N THR A 10 -10.02 -0.04 -48.82
CA THR A 10 -9.32 -0.80 -49.86
C THR A 10 -9.99 -2.16 -50.05
N ALA A 11 -10.53 -2.39 -51.25
CA ALA A 11 -11.03 -3.71 -51.64
C ALA A 11 -9.86 -4.67 -51.87
N MET A 12 -9.88 -5.80 -51.19
CA MET A 12 -8.85 -6.84 -51.22
C MET A 12 -9.44 -8.14 -51.76
N GLN A 13 -8.78 -8.72 -52.76
CA GLN A 13 -9.08 -10.07 -53.21
C GLN A 13 -8.25 -11.08 -52.40
N VAL A 14 -8.93 -12.06 -51.78
CA VAL A 14 -8.28 -13.02 -50.90
C VAL A 14 -7.71 -14.18 -51.73
N ASP A 15 -6.39 -14.18 -51.88
CA ASP A 15 -5.66 -15.25 -52.58
C ASP A 15 -5.65 -16.55 -51.76
N GLU A 16 -5.32 -16.47 -50.48
CA GLU A 16 -5.28 -17.61 -49.55
C GLU A 16 -5.86 -17.21 -48.20
N ALA A 17 -6.78 -18.02 -47.66
CA ALA A 17 -7.28 -17.87 -46.30
C ALA A 17 -6.59 -18.88 -45.35
N ILE A 18 -5.71 -18.38 -44.49
CA ILE A 18 -4.92 -19.24 -43.57
C ILE A 18 -5.74 -19.59 -42.30
N LYS A 19 -6.51 -18.63 -41.77
CA LYS A 19 -7.37 -18.81 -40.58
C LYS A 19 -8.44 -17.73 -40.53
N GLY A 20 -9.64 -18.09 -40.11
CA GLY A 20 -10.77 -17.17 -39.94
C GLY A 20 -11.97 -17.51 -40.82
N PRO A 21 -13.02 -16.67 -40.81
CA PRO A 21 -14.26 -16.94 -41.52
C PRO A 21 -14.19 -16.67 -43.03
N VAL A 22 -13.26 -15.84 -43.48
CA VAL A 22 -13.09 -15.43 -44.89
C VAL A 22 -12.49 -16.58 -45.71
N GLN A 23 -12.97 -16.77 -46.93
CA GLN A 23 -12.52 -17.85 -47.83
C GLN A 23 -11.63 -17.34 -48.97
N SER A 24 -10.79 -18.22 -49.52
CA SER A 24 -10.03 -17.91 -50.75
C SER A 24 -10.99 -17.64 -51.91
N GLY A 25 -10.66 -16.63 -52.72
CA GLY A 25 -11.47 -16.14 -53.83
C GLY A 25 -12.49 -15.06 -53.45
N GLU A 26 -12.76 -14.83 -52.16
CA GLU A 26 -13.65 -13.76 -51.71
C GLU A 26 -13.01 -12.38 -51.86
N THR A 27 -13.84 -11.35 -51.98
CA THR A 27 -13.40 -9.95 -51.89
C THR A 27 -13.90 -9.37 -50.58
N ILE A 28 -12.99 -8.76 -49.83
CA ILE A 28 -13.29 -8.08 -48.57
C ILE A 28 -12.85 -6.63 -48.66
N GLU A 29 -13.54 -5.74 -47.95
CA GLU A 29 -13.12 -4.35 -47.80
C GLU A 29 -12.36 -4.20 -46.48
N VAL A 30 -11.11 -3.72 -46.57
CA VAL A 30 -10.30 -3.38 -45.40
C VAL A 30 -10.28 -1.87 -45.26
N VAL A 31 -10.74 -1.39 -44.11
CA VAL A 31 -10.90 0.03 -43.81
C VAL A 31 -9.77 0.48 -42.90
N GLU A 32 -9.07 1.55 -43.26
CA GLU A 32 -7.99 2.12 -42.45
C GLU A 32 -8.16 3.63 -42.30
N LEU A 33 -7.70 4.17 -41.17
CA LEU A 33 -7.83 5.60 -40.88
C LEU A 33 -6.83 6.42 -41.71
N GLY A 34 -7.23 7.61 -42.17
CA GLY A 34 -6.43 8.43 -43.07
C GLY A 34 -6.71 8.13 -44.56
N GLY A 35 -6.27 9.02 -45.45
CA GLY A 35 -6.56 8.98 -46.88
C GLY A 35 -6.68 10.38 -47.48
N ALA A 36 -7.07 10.48 -48.75
CA ALA A 36 -7.37 11.75 -49.39
C ALA A 36 -8.73 11.68 -50.09
N LEU A 37 -9.52 12.75 -49.96
CA LEU A 37 -10.82 12.91 -50.59
C LEU A 37 -10.90 14.31 -51.22
N GLY A 38 -10.80 14.39 -52.55
CA GLY A 38 -10.68 15.66 -53.26
C GLY A 38 -9.31 16.32 -52.98
N GLU A 39 -9.31 17.59 -52.60
CA GLU A 39 -8.09 18.32 -52.22
C GLU A 39 -7.71 18.15 -50.73
N ILE A 40 -8.51 17.43 -49.95
CA ILE A 40 -8.31 17.26 -48.52
C ILE A 40 -7.66 15.90 -48.27
N ALA A 41 -6.46 15.90 -47.69
CA ALA A 41 -5.73 14.69 -47.29
C ALA A 41 -5.48 14.67 -45.78
N TYR A 42 -5.62 13.50 -45.18
CA TYR A 42 -5.44 13.25 -43.76
C TYR A 42 -4.54 12.01 -43.61
N THR A 43 -3.34 12.17 -43.03
CA THR A 43 -2.44 11.03 -42.78
C THR A 43 -2.47 10.70 -41.30
N VAL A 44 -2.69 9.42 -40.99
CA VAL A 44 -2.64 8.89 -39.62
C VAL A 44 -1.37 8.05 -39.49
N PRO A 45 -0.39 8.48 -38.67
CA PRO A 45 0.82 7.71 -38.41
C PRO A 45 0.51 6.30 -37.93
N GLY A 46 1.25 5.31 -38.43
CA GLY A 46 1.01 3.90 -38.15
C GLY A 46 -0.21 3.29 -38.87
N SER A 47 -0.97 4.05 -39.67
CA SER A 47 -2.04 3.51 -40.49
C SER A 47 -1.48 2.83 -41.74
N PRO A 48 -1.82 1.55 -42.00
CA PRO A 48 -1.25 0.83 -43.14
C PRO A 48 -1.78 1.38 -44.46
N LYS A 49 -0.85 1.73 -45.36
CA LYS A 49 -1.18 2.15 -46.72
C LYS A 49 -1.12 0.97 -47.68
N TYR A 50 -2.04 0.88 -48.63
CA TYR A 50 -2.05 -0.18 -49.62
C TYR A 50 -1.82 0.37 -51.02
N GLU A 51 -0.89 -0.24 -51.73
CA GLU A 51 -0.66 0.05 -53.13
C GLU A 51 -1.47 -0.90 -54.00
N THR A 52 -2.19 -0.34 -54.97
CA THR A 52 -2.98 -1.13 -55.91
C THR A 52 -2.10 -2.13 -56.66
N GLY A 53 -2.51 -3.40 -56.68
CA GLY A 53 -1.80 -4.48 -57.38
C GLY A 53 -0.62 -5.09 -56.60
N LYS A 54 -0.34 -4.66 -55.37
CA LYS A 54 0.64 -5.31 -54.50
C LYS A 54 0.01 -6.41 -53.66
N ARG A 55 0.72 -7.51 -53.48
CA ARG A 55 0.34 -8.60 -52.57
C ARG A 55 0.82 -8.28 -51.16
N VAL A 56 -0.01 -8.58 -50.17
CA VAL A 56 0.29 -8.39 -48.74
C VAL A 56 -0.20 -9.60 -47.93
N LEU A 57 0.44 -9.87 -46.80
CA LEU A 57 -0.07 -10.76 -45.77
C LEU A 57 -0.70 -9.90 -44.67
N LEU A 58 -1.97 -10.17 -44.33
CA LEU A 58 -2.73 -9.39 -43.36
C LEU A 58 -3.22 -10.25 -42.20
N PHE A 59 -3.10 -9.70 -41.00
CA PHE A 59 -3.83 -10.14 -39.82
C PHE A 59 -4.93 -9.13 -39.54
N LEU A 60 -6.17 -9.58 -39.56
CA LEU A 60 -7.35 -8.70 -39.50
C LEU A 60 -8.12 -8.92 -38.20
N ASP A 61 -8.74 -7.85 -37.71
CA ASP A 61 -9.77 -7.86 -36.68
C ASP A 61 -10.98 -7.03 -37.17
N LYS A 62 -12.09 -7.11 -36.43
CA LYS A 62 -13.26 -6.26 -36.65
C LYS A 62 -13.22 -5.06 -35.70
N ASN A 63 -13.49 -3.86 -36.22
CA ASN A 63 -13.67 -2.67 -35.39
C ASN A 63 -15.06 -2.66 -34.72
N ASP A 64 -15.36 -1.60 -33.97
CA ASP A 64 -16.65 -1.40 -33.28
C ASP A 64 -17.85 -1.23 -34.23
N ARG A 65 -17.59 -1.04 -35.53
CA ARG A 65 -18.58 -0.98 -36.62
C ARG A 65 -18.70 -2.29 -37.40
N ASP A 66 -18.03 -3.36 -36.95
CA ASP A 66 -17.96 -4.65 -37.64
C ASP A 66 -17.34 -4.59 -39.05
N GLU A 67 -16.42 -3.64 -39.27
CA GLU A 67 -15.63 -3.50 -40.51
C GLU A 67 -14.27 -4.19 -40.34
N TRP A 68 -13.73 -4.79 -41.41
CA TRP A 68 -12.40 -5.40 -41.34
C TRP A 68 -11.32 -4.32 -41.33
N VAL A 69 -10.43 -4.38 -40.36
CA VAL A 69 -9.29 -3.47 -40.21
C VAL A 69 -8.01 -4.27 -39.95
N SER A 70 -6.85 -3.72 -40.27
CA SER A 70 -5.58 -4.35 -39.87
C SER A 70 -5.48 -4.40 -38.36
N LYS A 71 -5.20 -5.59 -37.85
CA LYS A 71 -5.02 -5.81 -36.42
C LYS A 71 -3.81 -5.00 -35.94
N ASN A 72 -4.05 -4.11 -34.98
CA ASN A 72 -3.03 -3.19 -34.44
C ASN A 72 -2.38 -2.31 -35.54
N MET A 73 -3.18 -1.85 -36.51
CA MET A 73 -2.75 -0.97 -37.60
C MET A 73 -1.59 -1.57 -38.41
N VAL A 74 -0.53 -0.81 -38.72
CA VAL A 74 0.57 -1.28 -39.59
C VAL A 74 1.33 -2.50 -39.04
N VAL A 75 1.21 -2.82 -37.74
CA VAL A 75 1.75 -4.05 -37.13
C VAL A 75 1.15 -5.32 -37.75
N GLY A 76 -0.12 -5.25 -38.16
CA GLY A 76 -0.89 -6.36 -38.74
C GLY A 76 -0.65 -6.60 -40.24
N LYS A 77 0.14 -5.75 -40.91
CA LYS A 77 0.40 -5.83 -42.35
C LYS A 77 1.85 -6.18 -42.66
N PHE A 78 2.06 -7.12 -43.59
CA PHE A 78 3.38 -7.42 -44.16
C PHE A 78 3.34 -7.34 -45.69
N ALA A 79 4.29 -6.61 -46.26
CA ALA A 79 4.50 -6.52 -47.70
C ALA A 79 5.50 -7.58 -48.19
N PHE A 80 5.24 -8.12 -49.37
CA PHE A 80 6.17 -9.02 -50.05
C PHE A 80 7.25 -8.22 -50.78
N ALA A 81 8.52 -8.45 -50.43
CA ALA A 81 9.66 -7.74 -51.01
C ALA A 81 10.84 -8.69 -51.24
N ALA A 82 11.12 -9.03 -52.51
CA ALA A 82 12.32 -9.78 -52.92
C ALA A 82 12.61 -11.06 -52.10
N GLY A 83 11.60 -11.91 -51.88
CA GLY A 83 11.72 -13.15 -51.11
C GLY A 83 11.65 -12.96 -49.58
N ARG A 84 11.25 -11.77 -49.12
CA ARG A 84 11.06 -11.42 -47.71
C ARG A 84 9.65 -10.92 -47.45
N LEU A 85 9.25 -11.04 -46.19
CA LEU A 85 8.05 -10.38 -45.66
C LEU A 85 8.48 -9.26 -44.73
N GLU A 86 8.21 -8.03 -45.17
CA GLU A 86 8.65 -6.81 -44.52
C GLU A 86 7.46 -6.05 -43.98
N ARG A 87 7.62 -5.50 -42.78
CA ARG A 87 6.66 -4.61 -42.17
C ARG A 87 7.11 -3.18 -42.42
N ASP A 88 6.18 -2.25 -42.56
CA ASP A 88 6.50 -0.86 -42.89
C ASP A 88 7.24 -0.18 -41.74
N ALA A 89 8.59 -0.21 -41.82
CA ALA A 89 9.46 0.07 -40.69
C ALA A 89 9.54 1.56 -40.33
N THR A 90 9.16 2.46 -41.24
CA THR A 90 9.22 3.92 -41.02
C THR A 90 8.11 4.43 -40.09
N GLU A 91 7.06 3.66 -39.91
CA GLU A 91 5.87 4.02 -39.12
C GLU A 91 5.76 3.21 -37.81
N LEU A 92 6.72 2.31 -37.55
CA LEU A 92 6.75 1.44 -36.38
C LEU A 92 7.78 1.93 -35.38
N ILE A 93 7.34 2.89 -34.59
CA ILE A 93 8.15 3.52 -33.56
C ILE A 93 7.63 3.04 -32.21
N GLY A 94 8.50 2.35 -31.47
CA GLY A 94 8.17 1.73 -30.20
C GLY A 94 9.42 1.20 -29.52
N TRP A 95 9.24 0.47 -28.43
CA TRP A 95 10.33 -0.14 -27.68
C TRP A 95 10.05 -1.64 -27.57
N ASP A 96 11.08 -2.46 -27.70
CA ASP A 96 10.94 -3.89 -27.44
C ASP A 96 10.81 -4.09 -25.92
N GLU A 97 9.64 -4.55 -25.48
CA GLU A 97 9.29 -4.66 -24.04
C GLU A 97 10.24 -5.59 -23.26
N GLN A 98 10.89 -6.56 -23.92
CA GLN A 98 11.77 -7.53 -23.28
C GLN A 98 13.20 -7.00 -23.13
N THR A 99 13.61 -6.08 -24.00
CA THR A 99 14.98 -5.56 -24.04
C THR A 99 15.07 -4.09 -23.65
N GLY A 100 13.97 -3.34 -23.67
CA GLY A 100 13.92 -1.91 -23.37
C GLY A 100 14.55 -1.02 -24.43
N GLU A 101 14.94 -1.58 -25.59
CA GLU A 101 15.61 -0.87 -26.69
C GLU A 101 14.61 -0.37 -27.72
N PRO A 102 14.95 0.66 -28.53
CA PRO A 102 14.11 1.10 -29.63
C PRO A 102 13.82 -0.09 -30.56
N HIS A 103 12.54 -0.33 -30.82
CA HIS A 103 12.11 -1.43 -31.66
C HIS A 103 12.72 -1.28 -33.05
N ARG A 104 13.60 -2.21 -33.42
CA ARG A 104 14.14 -2.32 -34.77
C ARG A 104 13.41 -3.45 -35.48
N GLU A 105 12.61 -3.11 -36.49
CA GLU A 105 11.85 -4.10 -37.21
C GLU A 105 12.78 -5.10 -37.94
N GLN A 106 12.64 -6.38 -37.62
CA GLN A 106 13.51 -7.45 -38.12
C GLN A 106 12.98 -8.02 -39.45
N HIS A 107 13.89 -8.30 -40.40
CA HIS A 107 13.52 -8.88 -41.69
C HIS A 107 13.18 -10.37 -41.56
N ARG A 108 12.16 -10.82 -42.31
CA ARG A 108 11.70 -12.21 -42.30
C ARG A 108 11.84 -12.84 -43.67
N ASP A 109 12.40 -14.04 -43.74
CA ASP A 109 12.36 -14.88 -44.94
C ASP A 109 10.89 -15.24 -45.26
N GLU A 110 10.45 -14.97 -46.48
CA GLU A 110 9.05 -15.13 -46.89
C GLU A 110 8.55 -16.56 -46.68
N VAL A 111 9.31 -17.54 -47.17
CA VAL A 111 8.89 -18.94 -47.18
C VAL A 111 8.83 -19.50 -45.77
N ARG A 112 9.86 -19.22 -44.96
CA ARG A 112 9.92 -19.71 -43.56
C ARG A 112 8.87 -19.03 -42.69
N PHE A 113 8.62 -17.74 -42.89
CA PHE A 113 7.62 -17.02 -42.09
C PHE A 113 6.20 -17.47 -42.43
N LEU A 114 5.85 -17.63 -43.71
CA LEU A 114 4.53 -18.16 -44.08
C LEU A 114 4.32 -19.59 -43.56
N ARG A 115 5.35 -20.43 -43.56
CA ARG A 115 5.29 -21.77 -42.94
C ARG A 115 5.00 -21.65 -41.44
N PHE A 116 5.70 -20.77 -40.72
CA PHE A 116 5.45 -20.52 -39.30
C PHE A 116 4.01 -20.08 -39.04
N VAL A 117 3.47 -19.15 -39.83
CA VAL A 117 2.10 -18.65 -39.68
C VAL A 117 1.08 -19.77 -39.93
N ARG A 118 1.25 -20.57 -40.99
CA ARG A 118 0.36 -21.70 -41.31
C ARG A 118 0.41 -22.80 -40.25
N ASP A 119 1.60 -23.13 -39.75
CA ASP A 119 1.77 -24.13 -38.71
C ASP A 119 1.13 -23.66 -37.39
N THR A 120 1.34 -22.38 -37.03
CA THR A 120 0.71 -21.75 -35.86
C THR A 120 -0.81 -21.74 -35.98
N ALA A 121 -1.33 -21.36 -37.15
CA ALA A 121 -2.77 -21.34 -37.42
C ALA A 121 -3.42 -22.72 -37.30
N ALA A 122 -2.73 -23.76 -37.77
CA ALA A 122 -3.16 -25.16 -37.69
C ALA A 122 -2.92 -25.81 -36.31
N GLY A 123 -2.40 -25.06 -35.32
CA GLY A 123 -2.06 -25.60 -33.99
C GLY A 123 -0.91 -26.60 -34.01
N ARG A 124 -0.11 -26.64 -35.08
CA ARG A 124 1.09 -27.48 -35.21
C ARG A 124 2.30 -26.75 -34.60
N ARG A 125 3.35 -27.50 -34.25
CA ARG A 125 4.58 -26.91 -33.69
C ARG A 125 5.24 -26.00 -34.74
N ALA A 126 5.28 -24.70 -34.46
CA ALA A 126 5.86 -23.70 -35.34
C ALA A 126 7.21 -23.22 -34.78
N ASN A 127 8.24 -23.20 -35.63
CA ASN A 127 9.59 -22.74 -35.26
C ASN A 127 9.81 -21.32 -35.76
N ALA A 128 10.31 -20.44 -34.89
CA ALA A 128 10.61 -19.05 -35.23
C ALA A 128 11.97 -18.88 -35.93
N ASP A 129 12.27 -19.73 -36.92
CA ASP A 129 13.55 -19.80 -37.66
C ASP A 129 13.58 -18.91 -38.92
N TYR A 130 12.73 -17.89 -38.95
CA TYR A 130 12.42 -17.09 -40.12
C TYR A 130 13.06 -15.70 -40.12
N PHE A 131 13.61 -15.23 -39.01
CA PHE A 131 14.34 -13.96 -38.98
C PHE A 131 15.68 -14.09 -39.71
N VAL A 132 15.95 -13.15 -40.60
CA VAL A 132 17.19 -13.10 -41.40
C VAL A 132 17.90 -11.77 -41.16
N SER A 133 19.24 -11.81 -41.11
CA SER A 133 20.05 -10.60 -41.02
C SER A 133 20.06 -9.85 -42.36
N ASP A 134 19.97 -8.51 -42.33
CA ASP A 134 20.27 -7.70 -43.51
C ASP A 134 21.79 -7.76 -43.78
N PRO A 135 22.26 -8.19 -44.97
CA PRO A 135 23.69 -8.19 -45.29
C PRO A 135 24.31 -6.78 -45.31
N ARG A 136 23.50 -5.72 -45.24
CA ARG A 136 23.96 -4.34 -45.12
C ARG A 136 24.33 -3.91 -43.70
N ILE A 137 24.22 -4.81 -42.71
CA ILE A 137 24.73 -4.59 -41.36
C ILE A 137 25.64 -5.76 -41.00
N ALA A 138 26.85 -5.75 -41.59
CA ALA A 138 28.00 -6.29 -40.89
C ALA A 138 28.41 -5.26 -39.83
N THR A 139 28.61 -5.74 -38.61
CA THR A 139 29.27 -5.03 -37.52
C THR A 139 30.61 -4.46 -37.99
N GLU A 140 30.62 -3.20 -38.37
CA GLU A 140 31.78 -2.36 -38.09
C GLU A 140 31.51 -1.70 -36.74
N GLY A 141 32.35 -2.03 -35.76
CA GLY A 141 32.49 -1.13 -34.63
C GLY A 141 32.92 0.22 -35.21
N LEU A 142 32.02 1.20 -35.20
CA LEU A 142 32.41 2.57 -35.44
C LEU A 142 33.14 3.04 -34.18
N THR A 143 34.46 2.85 -34.21
CA THR A 143 35.39 3.66 -33.43
C THR A 143 35.05 5.13 -33.60
N PRO A 144 35.16 5.97 -32.55
CA PRO A 144 35.17 7.41 -32.72
C PRO A 144 36.22 7.69 -33.79
N VAL A 145 35.83 8.30 -34.91
CA VAL A 145 36.82 8.87 -35.82
C VAL A 145 37.40 10.05 -35.03
N PRO A 146 38.66 10.01 -34.58
CA PRO A 146 39.28 11.14 -33.91
C PRO A 146 39.77 12.10 -34.99
N ASN A 147 38.85 12.60 -35.79
CA ASN A 147 38.99 13.89 -36.43
C ASN A 147 37.85 14.70 -35.82
N ALA A 148 38.18 15.70 -35.00
CA ALA A 148 37.19 16.66 -34.52
C ALA A 148 36.34 17.08 -35.72
N ALA A 149 35.06 16.70 -35.73
CA ALA A 149 34.17 17.11 -36.78
C ALA A 149 34.20 18.65 -36.77
N ALA A 150 34.53 19.26 -37.91
CA ALA A 150 34.63 20.72 -37.99
C ALA A 150 33.34 21.34 -37.44
N ALA A 151 33.42 22.48 -36.76
CA ALA A 151 32.26 23.04 -36.06
C ALA A 151 31.07 23.27 -37.03
N THR A 152 31.34 23.59 -38.30
CA THR A 152 30.37 23.65 -39.42
C THR A 152 29.50 22.41 -39.56
N THR A 153 29.98 21.22 -39.21
CA THR A 153 29.22 19.97 -39.37
C THR A 153 28.10 19.80 -38.34
N TYR A 154 28.10 20.60 -37.26
CA TYR A 154 27.02 20.71 -36.28
C TYR A 154 26.08 21.90 -36.57
N LEU A 155 26.39 22.72 -37.57
CA LEU A 155 25.67 23.96 -37.86
C LEU A 155 24.77 23.82 -39.10
N LEU A 156 23.71 24.63 -39.13
CA LEU A 156 22.98 24.97 -40.34
C LEU A 156 23.95 25.59 -41.35
N GLN A 157 23.87 25.19 -42.62
CA GLN A 157 24.85 25.58 -43.63
C GLN A 157 24.23 26.35 -44.80
N ILE A 158 24.92 27.40 -45.23
CA ILE A 158 24.67 28.06 -46.51
C ILE A 158 25.93 27.93 -47.36
N ALA A 159 25.80 27.34 -48.54
CA ALA A 159 26.93 27.06 -49.45
C ALA A 159 28.12 26.33 -48.78
N GLY A 160 27.82 25.42 -47.84
CA GLY A 160 28.83 24.61 -47.14
C GLY A 160 29.53 25.30 -45.96
N ARG A 161 29.06 26.48 -45.52
CA ARG A 161 29.58 27.19 -44.34
C ARG A 161 28.54 27.26 -43.23
N GLY A 162 28.93 26.93 -42.00
CA GLY A 162 28.07 27.04 -40.82
C GLY A 162 27.75 28.48 -40.42
N LEU A 163 26.53 28.72 -39.92
CA LEU A 163 26.14 29.97 -39.27
C LEU A 163 26.57 29.97 -37.79
N ARG A 164 27.26 31.03 -37.34
CA ARG A 164 27.74 31.14 -35.96
C ARG A 164 27.74 32.57 -35.46
N TRP A 165 27.46 32.80 -34.17
CA TRP A 165 27.69 34.10 -33.54
C TRP A 165 29.18 34.39 -33.43
N ASN A 166 29.63 35.63 -33.66
CA ASN A 166 31.07 35.94 -33.64
C ASN A 166 31.69 35.91 -32.23
N ARG A 167 31.01 36.42 -31.20
CA ARG A 167 31.56 36.54 -29.83
C ARG A 167 30.52 36.31 -28.74
N PHE A 168 30.83 35.40 -27.84
CA PHE A 168 30.40 35.42 -26.43
C PHE A 168 31.66 35.67 -25.57
N PRO A 169 31.63 36.50 -24.51
CA PRO A 169 30.55 36.59 -23.51
C PRO A 169 29.66 37.84 -23.58
N SER A 170 29.72 38.64 -24.64
CA SER A 170 28.71 39.69 -24.85
C SER A 170 27.35 39.01 -25.04
N GLY A 171 26.44 39.23 -24.09
CA GLY A 171 25.17 38.53 -24.07
C GLY A 171 24.35 38.79 -25.33
N VAL A 172 23.86 37.73 -25.96
CA VAL A 172 22.81 37.84 -26.97
C VAL A 172 21.50 37.98 -26.22
N VAL A 173 20.91 39.17 -26.34
CA VAL A 173 19.68 39.53 -25.63
C VAL A 173 18.49 39.21 -26.52
N PHE A 174 17.58 38.36 -26.03
CA PHE A 174 16.29 38.11 -26.63
C PHE A 174 15.21 38.93 -25.93
N LEU A 175 14.37 39.59 -26.71
CA LEU A 175 13.17 40.28 -26.25
C LEU A 175 11.93 39.47 -26.64
N SER A 176 10.91 39.42 -25.79
CA SER A 176 9.67 38.70 -26.11
C SER A 176 8.56 39.64 -26.55
N HIS A 177 7.71 39.17 -27.45
CA HIS A 177 6.45 39.83 -27.79
C HIS A 177 5.28 38.86 -27.62
N GLY A 178 4.14 39.40 -27.20
CA GLY A 178 2.93 38.61 -26.95
C GLY A 178 3.05 37.68 -25.74
N THR A 179 2.08 36.78 -25.62
CA THR A 179 2.05 35.72 -24.62
C THR A 179 1.48 34.46 -25.26
N GLN A 180 2.04 33.30 -24.96
CA GLN A 180 1.49 32.02 -25.39
C GLN A 180 0.30 31.63 -24.51
N PRO A 181 -0.94 31.61 -25.02
CA PRO A 181 -2.10 31.22 -24.23
C PRO A 181 -1.94 29.81 -23.67
N GLY A 182 -2.23 29.61 -22.39
CA GLY A 182 -2.12 28.30 -21.73
C GLY A 182 -0.72 27.93 -21.25
N ALA A 183 0.34 28.63 -21.69
CA ALA A 183 1.69 28.39 -21.19
C ALA A 183 1.95 29.14 -19.86
N PRO A 184 2.72 28.56 -18.91
CA PRO A 184 3.12 29.24 -17.68
C PRO A 184 3.81 30.57 -17.95
N ASN A 185 3.39 31.62 -17.25
CA ASN A 185 3.87 33.00 -17.43
C ASN A 185 3.84 33.49 -18.90
N GLY A 186 2.86 33.06 -19.68
CA GLY A 186 2.73 33.44 -21.09
C GLY A 186 3.85 32.91 -21.98
N GLY A 187 4.54 31.86 -21.57
CA GLY A 187 5.67 31.25 -22.28
C GLY A 187 7.05 31.66 -21.76
N LEU A 188 7.12 32.67 -20.90
CA LEU A 188 8.39 33.16 -20.34
C LEU A 188 9.10 32.13 -19.45
N THR A 189 8.37 31.21 -18.83
CA THR A 189 8.99 30.12 -18.06
C THR A 189 9.83 29.22 -18.98
N ALA A 190 9.29 28.79 -20.12
CA ALA A 190 10.00 27.96 -21.09
C ALA A 190 11.18 28.72 -21.73
N LEU A 191 10.99 29.99 -22.07
CA LEU A 191 12.06 30.86 -22.56
C LEU A 191 13.20 31.00 -21.55
N SER A 192 12.89 31.26 -20.28
CA SER A 192 13.92 31.40 -19.24
C SER A 192 14.74 30.12 -19.05
N LEU A 193 14.10 28.95 -19.10
CA LEU A 193 14.74 27.65 -18.95
C LEU A 193 15.58 27.29 -20.19
N GLY A 194 15.08 27.56 -21.39
CA GLY A 194 15.82 27.34 -22.64
C GLY A 194 17.04 28.24 -22.78
N LEU A 195 16.93 29.54 -22.48
CA LEU A 195 18.09 30.45 -22.46
C LEU A 195 19.13 30.01 -21.42
N ALA A 196 18.66 29.55 -20.24
CA ALA A 196 19.53 29.06 -19.18
C ALA A 196 20.21 27.73 -19.53
N ALA A 197 19.57 26.84 -20.29
CA ALA A 197 20.16 25.56 -20.70
C ALA A 197 21.43 25.76 -21.54
N TRP A 198 21.36 26.64 -22.54
CA TRP A 198 22.51 26.97 -23.37
C TRP A 198 23.55 27.81 -22.64
N THR A 199 23.13 28.74 -21.77
CA THR A 199 24.04 29.63 -21.03
C THR A 199 24.79 28.94 -19.88
N ASN A 200 24.16 27.97 -19.22
CA ASN A 200 24.72 27.31 -18.03
C ASN A 200 25.51 26.04 -18.34
N ASP A 201 25.63 25.65 -19.61
CA ASP A 201 26.55 24.58 -19.99
C ASP A 201 28.00 25.00 -19.71
N SER A 202 28.70 24.21 -18.89
CA SER A 202 30.06 24.54 -18.44
C SER A 202 31.14 24.36 -19.52
N ASN A 203 30.79 23.75 -20.66
CA ASN A 203 31.74 23.41 -21.72
C ASN A 203 31.75 24.44 -22.86
N SER A 204 30.76 25.32 -22.91
CA SER A 204 30.65 26.44 -23.86
C SER A 204 30.77 27.80 -23.17
N ASN A 205 30.92 28.85 -23.96
CA ASN A 205 30.94 30.23 -23.47
C ASN A 205 29.65 31.01 -23.80
N ILE A 206 28.56 30.33 -24.18
CA ILE A 206 27.31 30.95 -24.61
C ILE A 206 26.73 31.83 -23.50
N VAL A 207 26.25 33.02 -23.86
CA VAL A 207 25.58 33.94 -22.95
C VAL A 207 24.29 34.42 -23.59
N TYR A 208 23.18 33.75 -23.29
CA TYR A 208 21.83 34.13 -23.68
C TYR A 208 21.14 34.84 -22.52
N GLN A 209 20.48 35.96 -22.81
CA GLN A 209 19.85 36.79 -21.79
C GLN A 209 18.44 37.18 -22.21
N TYR A 210 17.53 37.20 -21.25
CA TYR A 210 16.21 37.77 -21.45
C TYR A 210 16.24 39.27 -21.13
N GLY A 211 15.94 40.10 -22.13
CA GLY A 211 15.99 41.56 -22.02
C GLY A 211 14.65 42.24 -21.70
N GLY A 212 13.59 41.46 -21.50
CA GLY A 212 12.23 41.96 -21.30
C GLY A 212 11.38 41.92 -22.57
N THR A 213 10.34 42.73 -22.62
CA THR A 213 9.35 42.72 -23.71
C THR A 213 9.66 43.74 -24.79
N THR A 214 9.30 43.45 -26.05
CA THR A 214 9.41 44.36 -27.20
C THR A 214 8.04 44.62 -27.86
N PRO A 215 7.79 45.82 -28.41
CA PRO A 215 6.60 46.07 -29.23
C PRO A 215 6.69 45.47 -30.66
N ILE A 216 7.86 44.95 -31.06
CA ILE A 216 8.06 44.33 -32.38
C ILE A 216 7.29 43.00 -32.42
N ALA A 217 6.29 42.92 -33.30
CA ALA A 217 5.31 41.84 -33.38
C ALA A 217 5.48 40.92 -34.60
N GLN A 218 6.65 40.94 -35.23
CA GLN A 218 6.99 40.16 -36.42
C GLN A 218 8.48 39.85 -36.38
N THR A 219 8.90 38.70 -36.90
CA THR A 219 10.32 38.37 -37.07
C THR A 219 10.81 38.69 -38.48
N GLY A 220 12.09 38.46 -38.74
CA GLY A 220 12.62 38.46 -40.10
C GLY A 220 12.02 37.38 -41.01
N PHE A 221 11.36 36.33 -40.48
CA PHE A 221 10.88 35.16 -41.25
C PHE A 221 9.67 35.45 -42.15
N GLY A 222 8.98 36.57 -41.96
CA GLY A 222 7.87 37.02 -42.80
C GLY A 222 8.26 37.56 -44.19
N ALA A 223 7.25 37.97 -44.98
CA ALA A 223 7.37 38.31 -46.40
C ALA A 223 8.32 39.50 -46.74
N SER A 224 8.78 40.28 -45.76
CA SER A 224 9.78 41.35 -45.94
C SER A 224 11.24 40.88 -45.85
N GLY A 225 11.52 39.70 -45.27
CA GLY A 225 12.79 38.97 -45.37
C GLY A 225 14.06 39.74 -44.99
N SER A 226 14.07 40.56 -43.94
CA SER A 226 15.25 41.34 -43.51
C SER A 226 15.38 41.40 -41.99
N ALA A 227 16.63 41.35 -41.52
CA ALA A 227 17.02 41.55 -40.13
C ALA A 227 16.67 42.98 -39.65
N ASP A 228 16.00 43.12 -38.49
CA ASP A 228 15.52 44.38 -37.92
C ASP A 228 16.41 44.97 -36.80
N GLY A 229 17.46 44.26 -36.43
CA GLY A 229 18.44 44.58 -35.40
C GLY A 229 18.09 44.07 -34.01
N VAL A 230 17.01 43.30 -33.84
CA VAL A 230 16.51 42.85 -32.54
C VAL A 230 16.27 41.34 -32.55
N ASN A 231 16.87 40.61 -31.62
CA ASN A 231 16.54 39.19 -31.46
C ASN A 231 15.20 39.05 -30.73
N THR A 232 14.20 38.47 -31.37
CA THR A 232 12.86 38.38 -30.81
C THR A 232 12.37 36.95 -30.58
N VAL A 233 11.50 36.81 -29.58
CA VAL A 233 10.69 35.62 -29.34
C VAL A 233 9.23 36.03 -29.43
N GLN A 234 8.57 35.66 -30.53
CA GLN A 234 7.17 35.97 -30.81
C GLN A 234 6.30 34.83 -30.30
N PHE A 235 5.50 35.07 -29.27
CA PHE A 235 4.54 34.08 -28.80
C PHE A 235 3.19 34.24 -29.49
N ASN A 236 2.54 33.11 -29.79
CA ASN A 236 1.22 33.03 -30.40
C ASN A 236 1.16 33.68 -31.79
N ASP A 237 2.21 33.47 -32.58
CA ASP A 237 2.39 33.85 -33.98
C ASP A 237 1.58 35.09 -34.45
N PRO A 238 1.87 36.29 -33.90
CA PRO A 238 1.09 37.50 -34.12
C PRO A 238 1.07 37.97 -35.59
N SER A 239 2.04 37.52 -36.40
CA SER A 239 2.20 37.88 -37.81
C SER A 239 1.89 36.74 -38.78
N ASN A 240 1.43 35.58 -38.26
CA ASN A 240 1.09 34.39 -39.04
C ASN A 240 2.27 33.94 -39.94
N GLU A 241 3.46 33.93 -39.35
CA GLU A 241 4.72 33.52 -39.99
C GLU A 241 4.80 32.00 -40.12
N ILE A 242 4.18 31.27 -39.19
CA ILE A 242 3.92 29.84 -39.29
C ILE A 242 2.47 29.68 -39.79
N THR A 243 2.31 29.18 -41.02
CA THR A 243 0.98 29.13 -41.63
C THR A 243 0.01 28.21 -40.87
N GLY A 244 -1.15 28.74 -40.50
CA GLY A 244 -2.23 27.97 -39.85
C GLY A 244 -2.17 28.06 -38.32
N SER A 245 -2.84 27.14 -37.63
CA SER A 245 -2.86 27.07 -36.17
C SER A 245 -2.67 25.64 -35.68
N PHE A 246 -2.00 25.44 -34.55
CA PHE A 246 -1.64 24.11 -34.09
C PHE A 246 -2.87 23.31 -33.62
N SER A 247 -3.07 22.11 -34.17
CA SER A 247 -4.24 21.26 -33.87
C SER A 247 -3.89 19.84 -33.40
N GLY A 248 -2.73 19.65 -32.76
CA GLY A 248 -2.28 18.37 -32.19
C GLY A 248 -1.16 17.66 -32.96
N SER A 249 -0.84 18.11 -34.17
CA SER A 249 0.34 17.73 -34.96
C SER A 249 0.75 18.88 -35.88
N GLY A 250 2.02 18.94 -36.28
CA GLY A 250 2.57 20.03 -37.12
C GLY A 250 3.72 20.77 -36.44
N VAL A 251 4.10 21.93 -37.00
CA VAL A 251 5.19 22.76 -36.50
C VAL A 251 4.75 23.51 -35.24
N LEU A 252 5.47 23.30 -34.14
CA LEU A 252 5.19 23.94 -32.84
C LEU A 252 5.82 25.33 -32.73
N ALA A 253 7.01 25.51 -33.29
CA ALA A 253 7.75 26.76 -33.31
C ALA A 253 8.80 26.70 -34.43
N ILE A 254 9.37 27.86 -34.78
CA ILE A 254 10.49 27.97 -35.71
C ILE A 254 11.49 28.97 -35.12
N GLY A 255 12.73 28.53 -34.94
CA GLY A 255 13.89 29.34 -34.60
C GLY A 255 14.86 29.42 -35.78
N GLY A 256 15.55 30.54 -35.90
CA GLY A 256 16.48 30.73 -37.01
C GLY A 256 17.41 31.92 -36.82
N ALA A 257 18.46 31.95 -37.62
CA ALA A 257 19.52 32.94 -37.53
C ALA A 257 19.76 33.63 -38.89
N TRP A 258 20.00 34.94 -38.84
CA TRP A 258 20.26 35.80 -39.98
C TRP A 258 21.74 36.09 -40.13
N THR A 259 22.18 36.13 -41.39
CA THR A 259 23.50 36.64 -41.77
C THR A 259 23.35 37.66 -42.88
N ASN A 260 24.14 38.74 -42.82
CA ASN A 260 24.26 39.70 -43.92
C ASN A 260 25.39 39.33 -44.91
N GLY A 261 25.87 38.08 -44.86
CA GLY A 261 26.96 37.56 -45.68
C GLY A 261 28.36 37.85 -45.14
N SER A 262 28.47 38.58 -44.02
CA SER A 262 29.75 38.76 -43.33
C SER A 262 30.25 37.44 -42.74
N THR A 263 31.58 37.30 -42.64
CA THR A 263 32.23 36.09 -42.14
C THR A 263 33.22 36.41 -41.03
N HIS A 264 33.46 35.44 -40.16
CA HIS A 264 34.56 35.49 -39.18
C HIS A 264 35.23 34.11 -39.09
N THR A 265 36.47 34.08 -38.60
CA THR A 265 37.28 32.86 -38.53
C THR A 265 37.65 32.55 -37.09
N ILE A 266 37.39 31.32 -36.65
CA ILE A 266 37.75 30.80 -35.32
C ILE A 266 38.40 29.44 -35.50
N ASN A 267 39.53 29.22 -34.82
CA ASN A 267 40.28 27.96 -34.85
C ASN A 267 40.59 27.43 -36.27
N GLY A 268 40.76 28.33 -37.24
CA GLY A 268 41.08 27.99 -38.63
C GLY A 268 39.87 27.74 -39.54
N GLU A 269 38.64 27.80 -39.01
CA GLU A 269 37.40 27.59 -39.76
C GLU A 269 36.67 28.92 -39.99
N THR A 270 36.08 29.09 -41.19
CA THR A 270 35.37 30.33 -41.57
C THR A 270 33.85 30.12 -41.51
N PHE A 271 33.20 30.92 -40.67
CA PHE A 271 31.75 30.88 -40.45
C PHE A 271 31.06 32.08 -41.09
N LEU A 272 29.79 31.92 -41.43
CA LEU A 272 28.89 33.05 -41.66
C LEU A 272 28.52 33.65 -40.31
N THR A 273 28.73 34.95 -40.17
CA THR A 273 28.44 35.67 -38.93
C THR A 273 26.93 35.83 -38.79
N ILE A 274 26.38 35.30 -37.70
CA ILE A 274 25.02 35.61 -37.26
C ILE A 274 25.01 37.06 -36.77
N VAL A 275 24.07 37.85 -37.29
CA VAL A 275 23.87 39.26 -36.93
C VAL A 275 22.57 39.49 -36.15
N GLU A 276 21.62 38.56 -36.25
CA GLU A 276 20.31 38.56 -35.62
C GLU A 276 19.75 37.13 -35.60
N ALA A 277 18.89 36.81 -34.64
CA ALA A 277 18.17 35.54 -34.61
C ALA A 277 16.80 35.72 -33.97
N ASP A 278 15.83 34.98 -34.46
CA ASP A 278 14.44 35.07 -34.04
C ASP A 278 13.83 33.70 -33.76
N LEU A 279 12.74 33.69 -32.99
CA LEU A 279 11.94 32.52 -32.68
C LEU A 279 10.46 32.89 -32.75
N VAL A 280 9.67 32.15 -33.52
CA VAL A 280 8.19 32.25 -33.54
C VAL A 280 7.60 30.99 -32.95
N VAL A 281 6.67 31.15 -32.01
CA VAL A 281 5.89 30.06 -31.43
C VAL A 281 4.49 30.11 -32.02
N GLN A 282 4.03 28.96 -32.54
CA GLN A 282 2.76 28.86 -33.22
C GLN A 282 1.57 29.19 -32.30
N ASP A 283 0.51 29.77 -32.87
CA ASP A 283 -0.76 29.96 -32.20
C ASP A 283 -1.54 28.63 -32.05
N GLY A 284 -2.56 28.62 -31.18
CA GLY A 284 -3.45 27.45 -31.01
C GLY A 284 -2.84 26.23 -30.32
N ILE A 285 -1.57 26.26 -29.89
CA ILE A 285 -0.95 25.15 -29.16
C ILE A 285 -1.76 24.81 -27.90
N THR A 286 -2.12 23.54 -27.75
CA THR A 286 -2.85 23.00 -26.60
C THR A 286 -2.29 21.63 -26.21
N GLY A 287 -2.64 21.14 -25.02
CA GLY A 287 -2.22 19.84 -24.50
C GLY A 287 -1.28 19.92 -23.30
N PRO A 288 -1.04 18.80 -22.61
CA PRO A 288 -0.27 18.77 -21.35
C PRO A 288 1.19 19.21 -21.53
N GLY A 289 1.76 19.03 -22.73
CA GLY A 289 3.10 19.50 -23.09
C GLY A 289 3.29 21.00 -22.99
N LEU A 290 2.24 21.79 -23.23
CA LEU A 290 2.25 23.25 -23.18
C LEU A 290 2.61 23.79 -21.79
N THR A 291 2.20 23.07 -20.75
CA THR A 291 2.49 23.40 -19.35
C THR A 291 3.64 22.59 -18.76
N GLY A 292 4.21 21.66 -19.53
CA GLY A 292 5.21 20.69 -19.10
C GLY A 292 6.53 20.80 -19.85
N ASN A 293 7.30 19.70 -19.82
CA ASN A 293 8.64 19.64 -20.42
C ASN A 293 8.64 19.81 -21.94
N GLY A 294 7.61 19.37 -22.66
CA GLY A 294 7.64 19.43 -24.12
C GLY A 294 7.69 20.85 -24.67
N PHE A 295 6.95 21.80 -24.10
CA PHE A 295 7.06 23.19 -24.51
C PHE A 295 8.40 23.82 -24.12
N ILE A 296 8.96 23.40 -22.98
CA ILE A 296 10.32 23.80 -22.58
C ILE A 296 11.36 23.25 -23.58
N HIS A 297 11.23 21.98 -23.98
CA HIS A 297 12.07 21.34 -25.00
C HIS A 297 11.94 22.08 -26.32
N THR A 298 10.72 22.30 -26.83
CA THR A 298 10.50 23.05 -28.08
C THR A 298 11.20 24.41 -28.07
N ILE A 299 11.02 25.22 -27.01
CA ILE A 299 11.71 26.52 -26.93
C ILE A 299 13.23 26.36 -26.84
N THR A 300 13.72 25.35 -26.12
CA THR A 300 15.17 25.08 -26.00
C THR A 300 15.76 24.65 -27.35
N HIS A 301 15.05 23.80 -28.10
CA HIS A 301 15.39 23.33 -29.44
C HIS A 301 15.49 24.51 -30.43
N GLU A 302 14.45 25.34 -30.51
CA GLU A 302 14.45 26.49 -31.43
C GLU A 302 15.54 27.51 -31.07
N LEU A 303 15.83 27.71 -29.77
CA LEU A 303 16.98 28.51 -29.34
C LEU A 303 18.32 27.88 -29.79
N GLY A 304 18.40 26.56 -29.93
CA GLY A 304 19.54 25.89 -30.55
C GLY A 304 19.71 26.27 -32.03
N HIS A 305 18.63 26.39 -32.79
CA HIS A 305 18.70 26.93 -34.16
C HIS A 305 19.16 28.39 -34.21
N THR A 306 18.81 29.23 -33.21
CA THR A 306 19.34 30.60 -33.12
C THR A 306 20.84 30.67 -32.82
N LEU A 307 21.42 29.60 -32.25
CA LEU A 307 22.88 29.44 -32.12
C LEU A 307 23.54 28.97 -33.42
N GLY A 308 22.72 28.63 -34.42
CA GLY A 308 23.12 28.07 -35.70
C GLY A 308 23.17 26.55 -35.74
N LEU A 309 22.76 25.81 -34.70
CA LEU A 309 22.79 24.35 -34.68
C LEU A 309 21.78 23.76 -35.67
N ARG A 310 22.16 22.67 -36.34
CA ARG A 310 21.22 21.86 -37.16
C ARG A 310 20.52 20.80 -36.31
N HIS A 311 19.57 20.09 -36.91
CA HIS A 311 19.03 18.88 -36.30
C HIS A 311 20.10 17.80 -36.12
N SER A 312 20.08 17.10 -34.99
CA SER A 312 21.07 16.08 -34.65
C SER A 312 20.94 14.84 -35.54
N ASP A 313 19.76 14.50 -36.01
CA ASP A 313 19.46 13.33 -36.84
C ASP A 313 19.62 13.56 -38.35
N GLU A 314 19.95 14.78 -38.78
CA GLU A 314 20.12 15.16 -40.19
C GLU A 314 21.54 15.65 -40.51
N PRO A 315 22.58 14.78 -40.49
CA PRO A 315 23.97 15.22 -40.64
C PRO A 315 24.34 15.60 -42.09
N PRO A 316 25.08 16.70 -42.30
CA PRO A 316 25.78 16.96 -43.55
C PRO A 316 26.97 16.00 -43.70
N PRO A 317 27.62 15.93 -44.88
CA PRO A 317 28.80 15.11 -45.09
C PRO A 317 29.88 15.36 -44.00
N GLY A 318 30.20 14.32 -43.23
CA GLY A 318 31.19 14.38 -42.14
C GLY A 318 30.66 14.76 -40.75
N GLY A 319 29.35 14.98 -40.57
CA GLY A 319 28.72 15.23 -39.28
C GLY A 319 28.28 13.97 -38.52
N THR A 320 28.09 14.10 -37.20
CA THR A 320 27.59 13.03 -36.31
C THR A 320 26.07 13.07 -36.18
N SER A 321 25.42 11.96 -35.81
CA SER A 321 23.96 11.94 -35.61
C SER A 321 23.49 11.19 -34.37
N THR A 322 22.42 11.69 -33.75
CA THR A 322 21.69 11.00 -32.67
C THR A 322 20.22 11.43 -32.66
N SER A 323 19.34 10.56 -32.16
CA SER A 323 17.92 10.86 -31.89
C SER A 323 17.67 11.33 -30.44
N ASP A 324 18.67 11.21 -29.58
CA ASP A 324 18.50 11.46 -28.14
C ASP A 324 18.94 12.87 -27.76
N ALA A 325 18.99 13.81 -28.72
CA ALA A 325 19.37 15.20 -28.49
C ALA A 325 18.15 16.10 -28.32
N ILE A 326 18.33 17.24 -27.64
CA ILE A 326 17.39 18.35 -27.71
C ILE A 326 17.25 18.81 -29.17
N MET A 327 18.34 18.83 -29.93
CA MET A 327 18.31 19.17 -31.35
C MET A 327 17.78 18.05 -32.27
N ASN A 328 17.14 16.99 -31.78
CA ASN A 328 16.47 16.03 -32.66
C ASN A 328 15.30 16.72 -33.39
N SER A 329 15.12 16.46 -34.68
CA SER A 329 14.04 17.01 -35.52
C SER A 329 12.60 16.74 -34.99
N SER A 330 12.45 15.88 -33.97
CA SER A 330 11.17 15.55 -33.35
C SER A 330 11.19 15.68 -31.81
N VAL A 331 10.09 16.20 -31.26
CA VAL A 331 9.89 16.37 -29.81
C VAL A 331 8.67 15.57 -29.35
N ASN A 332 8.82 14.79 -28.29
CA ASN A 332 7.69 14.13 -27.62
C ASN A 332 6.90 15.14 -26.77
N PHE A 333 6.18 16.07 -27.40
CA PHE A 333 5.62 17.26 -26.74
C PHE A 333 4.84 16.96 -25.44
N ASN A 334 4.02 15.90 -25.40
CA ASN A 334 3.20 15.60 -24.23
C ASN A 334 3.86 14.65 -23.20
N GLY A 335 4.97 14.01 -23.55
CA GLY A 335 5.67 13.00 -22.73
C GLY A 335 7.16 13.25 -22.59
N ASP A 336 7.61 14.48 -22.86
CA ASP A 336 9.02 14.82 -22.92
C ASP A 336 9.71 14.67 -21.56
N ALA A 337 10.79 13.89 -21.53
CA ALA A 337 11.56 13.63 -20.33
C ALA A 337 12.67 14.66 -20.10
N PHE A 338 13.07 15.40 -21.15
CA PHE A 338 14.29 16.20 -21.15
C PHE A 338 14.06 17.64 -20.68
N GLY A 339 12.93 18.25 -21.02
CA GLY A 339 12.67 19.66 -20.82
C GLY A 339 13.76 20.49 -21.50
N SER A 340 14.47 21.31 -20.72
CA SER A 340 15.61 22.08 -21.21
C SER A 340 16.97 21.39 -20.96
N THR A 341 16.99 20.10 -20.62
CA THR A 341 18.24 19.40 -20.29
C THR A 341 18.98 19.04 -21.58
N LEU A 342 20.14 19.66 -21.81
CA LEU A 342 21.00 19.33 -22.95
C LEU A 342 21.53 17.89 -22.85
N GLN A 343 21.53 17.19 -23.97
CA GLN A 343 21.97 15.80 -24.07
C GLN A 343 23.35 15.73 -24.69
N ALA A 344 23.91 14.51 -24.80
CA ALA A 344 25.31 14.31 -25.16
C ALA A 344 25.72 15.00 -26.48
N TRP A 345 24.88 14.91 -27.52
CA TRP A 345 25.16 15.56 -28.80
C TRP A 345 25.02 17.08 -28.72
N ASP A 346 24.07 17.61 -27.96
CA ASP A 346 23.91 19.06 -27.79
C ASP A 346 25.15 19.64 -27.12
N ILE A 347 25.63 18.99 -26.07
CA ILE A 347 26.85 19.36 -25.32
C ILE A 347 28.08 19.24 -26.24
N GLU A 348 28.21 18.14 -26.97
CA GLU A 348 29.28 17.94 -27.95
C GLU A 348 29.29 19.06 -29.01
N ALA A 349 28.12 19.37 -29.57
CA ALA A 349 27.95 20.39 -30.59
C ALA A 349 28.32 21.79 -30.08
N ILE A 350 27.81 22.22 -28.93
CA ILE A 350 28.15 23.55 -28.39
C ILE A 350 29.57 23.63 -27.84
N THR A 351 30.16 22.52 -27.40
CA THR A 351 31.58 22.46 -27.05
C THR A 351 32.44 22.64 -28.29
N ALA A 352 32.08 21.99 -29.40
CA ALA A 352 32.80 22.13 -30.67
C ALA A 352 32.64 23.53 -31.27
N VAL A 353 31.44 24.12 -31.21
CA VAL A 353 31.13 25.42 -31.82
C VAL A 353 31.56 26.59 -30.93
N TYR A 354 31.31 26.53 -29.61
CA TYR A 354 31.43 27.65 -28.67
C TYR A 354 32.34 27.34 -27.45
N GLY A 355 33.17 26.30 -27.51
CA GLY A 355 33.97 25.79 -26.39
C GLY A 355 34.88 26.78 -25.65
N SER A 356 35.38 26.37 -24.48
CA SER A 356 36.18 27.22 -23.58
C SER A 356 37.58 27.54 -24.11
N GLY A 357 37.77 28.70 -24.74
CA GLY A 357 39.09 29.13 -25.22
C GLY A 357 39.28 30.63 -25.52
N GLY A 358 39.40 31.46 -24.46
CA GLY A 358 40.46 32.48 -24.38
C GLY A 358 40.11 33.98 -24.48
N GLY A 359 40.12 34.69 -23.33
CA GLY A 359 40.69 36.06 -23.26
C GLY A 359 39.96 37.11 -22.39
N GLY A 360 40.46 37.34 -21.17
CA GLY A 360 40.41 38.66 -20.52
C GLY A 360 39.70 38.72 -19.16
N GLY A 361 40.49 38.87 -18.08
CA GLY A 361 40.07 38.85 -16.68
C GLY A 361 39.20 40.03 -16.21
N PRO A 362 38.74 39.98 -14.95
CA PRO A 362 37.68 40.86 -14.47
C PRO A 362 38.21 42.20 -13.95
N GLY A 363 37.48 43.27 -14.27
CA GLY A 363 37.42 44.49 -13.47
C GLY A 363 37.19 45.77 -14.27
N PRO A 364 36.65 46.86 -13.68
CA PRO A 364 35.69 46.93 -12.57
C PRO A 364 34.43 47.73 -12.94
N GLY A 365 33.28 47.32 -12.42
CA GLY A 365 32.07 48.15 -12.36
C GLY A 365 30.79 47.33 -12.52
N PRO A 366 29.65 47.79 -11.96
CA PRO A 366 29.49 48.39 -10.64
C PRO A 366 29.72 47.29 -9.58
N THR A 367 29.88 47.60 -8.28
CA THR A 367 30.00 46.54 -7.25
C THR A 367 28.87 45.51 -7.44
N PRO A 368 29.20 44.24 -7.82
CA PRO A 368 28.18 43.23 -8.01
C PRO A 368 27.59 42.97 -6.65
N CYS A 369 26.32 43.33 -6.50
CA CYS A 369 25.55 42.91 -5.35
C CYS A 369 25.40 41.38 -5.50
N ASN A 370 26.17 40.61 -4.74
CA ASN A 370 26.16 39.15 -4.85
C ASN A 370 24.87 38.63 -4.22
N ALA A 371 23.88 38.31 -5.04
CA ALA A 371 22.65 37.65 -4.58
C ALA A 371 22.99 36.34 -3.85
N PRO A 372 22.15 35.89 -2.90
CA PRO A 372 22.43 34.69 -2.17
C PRO A 372 22.50 33.50 -3.14
N SER A 373 23.40 32.56 -2.89
CA SER A 373 23.47 31.28 -3.59
C SER A 373 23.63 30.16 -2.57
N ILE A 374 22.87 29.08 -2.72
CA ILE A 374 22.93 27.94 -1.80
C ILE A 374 24.17 27.11 -2.14
N THR A 375 25.15 27.10 -1.26
CA THR A 375 26.41 26.35 -1.40
C THR A 375 26.35 24.96 -0.77
N THR A 376 25.39 24.71 0.12
CA THR A 376 25.11 23.38 0.66
C THR A 376 23.61 23.23 0.88
N GLN A 377 23.03 22.22 0.24
CA GLN A 377 21.60 21.92 0.32
C GLN A 377 21.27 21.19 1.64
N PRO A 378 20.08 21.44 2.22
CA PRO A 378 19.59 20.58 3.29
C PRO A 378 19.33 19.17 2.76
N LEU A 379 19.79 18.18 3.51
CA LEU A 379 19.69 16.77 3.13
C LEU A 379 18.32 16.20 3.50
N ASN A 380 17.87 15.21 2.74
CA ASN A 380 16.79 14.33 3.17
C ASN A 380 17.25 13.55 4.41
N LEU A 381 16.41 13.51 5.43
CA LEU A 381 16.70 12.81 6.68
C LEU A 381 15.58 11.82 6.97
N SER A 382 15.88 10.79 7.76
CA SER A 382 14.87 9.88 8.30
C SER A 382 14.89 9.96 9.82
N THR A 383 13.71 9.93 10.43
CA THR A 383 13.54 9.96 11.89
C THR A 383 12.49 8.95 12.36
N ILE A 384 12.61 8.55 13.63
CA ILE A 384 11.61 7.77 14.36
C ILE A 384 11.25 8.59 15.61
N ASN A 385 10.39 9.57 15.43
CA ASN A 385 9.90 10.46 16.48
C ASN A 385 11.00 11.17 17.31
N THR A 386 12.18 11.42 16.74
CA THR A 386 13.25 12.22 17.34
C THR A 386 13.51 13.50 16.53
N ALA A 387 14.01 14.54 17.19
CA ALA A 387 14.36 15.77 16.49
C ALA A 387 15.55 15.54 15.55
N VAL A 388 15.46 16.09 14.34
CA VAL A 388 16.54 16.12 13.35
C VAL A 388 16.88 17.57 13.02
N ILE A 389 18.13 17.81 12.62
CA ILE A 389 18.61 19.14 12.27
C ILE A 389 18.86 19.19 10.77
N LEU A 390 18.12 20.05 10.08
CA LEU A 390 18.38 20.45 8.70
C LEU A 390 19.39 21.59 8.72
N ASN A 391 20.39 21.54 7.84
CA ASN A 391 21.41 22.57 7.72
C ASN A 391 21.45 23.08 6.28
N VAL A 392 21.65 24.37 6.10
CA VAL A 392 21.89 25.01 4.81
C VAL A 392 23.17 25.85 4.91
N ALA A 393 23.93 25.93 3.83
CA ALA A 393 24.98 26.95 3.68
C ALA A 393 24.66 27.81 2.46
N ALA A 394 24.87 29.12 2.59
CA ALA A 394 24.67 30.07 1.52
C ALA A 394 25.83 31.06 1.45
N SER A 395 26.23 31.44 0.24
CA SER A 395 27.11 32.57 -0.05
C SER A 395 26.29 33.77 -0.52
N GLY A 396 26.91 34.94 -0.61
CA GLY A 396 26.28 36.21 -1.03
C GLY A 396 26.66 37.35 -0.09
N ASP A 397 26.34 38.58 -0.49
CA ASP A 397 26.68 39.74 0.32
C ASP A 397 25.81 39.79 1.60
N PRO A 398 26.39 40.11 2.78
CA PRO A 398 25.63 40.23 4.02
C PRO A 398 24.76 41.50 4.06
N PRO A 399 23.67 41.52 4.84
CA PRO A 399 23.18 40.43 5.69
C PRO A 399 22.36 39.41 4.89
N LEU A 400 22.69 38.13 5.06
CA LEU A 400 21.86 37.02 4.61
C LEU A 400 20.74 36.79 5.65
N LYS A 401 19.49 36.81 5.20
CA LYS A 401 18.30 36.51 6.01
C LYS A 401 17.71 35.19 5.57
N TYR A 402 17.51 34.28 6.52
CA TYR A 402 16.93 32.97 6.29
C TYR A 402 15.46 32.98 6.71
N GLN A 403 14.63 32.21 6.00
CA GLN A 403 13.27 31.89 6.43
C GLN A 403 12.97 30.46 5.98
N TRP A 404 12.72 29.56 6.93
CA TRP A 404 12.29 28.19 6.63
C TRP A 404 10.78 28.10 6.43
N PHE A 405 10.38 27.16 5.58
CA PHE A 405 8.98 26.89 5.21
C PHE A 405 8.70 25.38 5.26
N ILE A 406 7.44 25.03 5.53
CA ILE A 406 6.91 23.68 5.38
C ILE A 406 6.33 23.53 3.98
N GLY A 407 6.60 22.41 3.31
CA GLY A 407 6.07 22.06 1.99
C GLY A 407 7.13 21.99 0.90
N ALA A 408 6.67 22.03 -0.35
CA ALA A 408 7.57 22.02 -1.51
C ALA A 408 8.25 23.38 -1.70
N LYS A 409 9.50 23.36 -2.19
CA LYS A 409 10.27 24.54 -2.60
C LYS A 409 9.40 25.57 -3.33
N GLY A 410 9.55 26.84 -2.96
CA GLY A 410 8.87 27.98 -3.59
C GLY A 410 7.47 28.27 -3.03
N ASN A 411 6.85 27.32 -2.31
CA ASN A 411 5.58 27.58 -1.61
C ASN A 411 5.81 28.32 -0.29
N THR A 412 5.41 29.59 -0.23
CA THR A 412 5.62 30.48 0.92
C THR A 412 4.41 30.59 1.85
N SER A 413 3.36 29.78 1.65
CA SER A 413 2.11 29.86 2.43
C SER A 413 2.23 29.37 3.88
N GLN A 414 3.28 28.59 4.21
CA GLN A 414 3.51 28.04 5.55
C GLN A 414 4.93 28.35 6.06
N PRO A 415 5.24 29.60 6.42
CA PRO A 415 6.50 29.93 7.08
C PRO A 415 6.55 29.33 8.48
N ILE A 416 7.70 28.80 8.87
CA ILE A 416 7.95 28.37 10.26
C ILE A 416 8.33 29.61 11.05
N ALA A 417 7.51 29.95 12.06
CA ALA A 417 7.76 31.10 12.92
C ALA A 417 9.15 31.04 13.55
N ASP A 418 9.86 32.17 13.55
CA ASP A 418 11.19 32.37 14.14
C ASP A 418 12.33 31.48 13.58
N ALA A 419 12.09 30.72 12.51
CA ALA A 419 13.10 29.91 11.83
C ALA A 419 13.97 30.76 10.88
N THR A 420 14.82 31.62 11.45
CA THR A 420 15.64 32.60 10.70
C THR A 420 17.14 32.31 10.70
N ALA A 421 17.54 31.07 11.00
CA ALA A 421 18.93 30.63 11.03
C ALA A 421 19.28 29.71 9.85
N ALA A 422 20.58 29.50 9.63
CA ALA A 422 21.11 28.55 8.66
C ALA A 422 20.87 27.07 9.04
N SER A 423 20.30 26.80 10.21
CA SER A 423 19.88 25.47 10.64
C SER A 423 18.46 25.50 11.20
N LEU A 424 17.78 24.36 11.10
CA LEU A 424 16.41 24.16 11.56
C LEU A 424 16.29 22.80 12.27
N SER A 425 15.91 22.82 13.55
CA SER A 425 15.58 21.62 14.32
C SER A 425 14.09 21.31 14.21
N VAL A 426 13.73 20.11 13.75
CA VAL A 426 12.34 19.68 13.53
C VAL A 426 12.11 18.26 14.04
N GLN A 427 10.91 18.01 14.57
CA GLN A 427 10.44 16.69 15.00
C GLN A 427 9.05 16.42 14.39
N PRO A 428 8.97 16.19 13.06
CA PRO A 428 7.68 15.96 12.42
C PRO A 428 7.07 14.61 12.84
N LYS A 429 5.74 14.57 12.98
CA LYS A 429 4.97 13.35 13.32
C LYS A 429 4.60 12.50 12.09
N VAL A 430 4.68 13.09 10.91
CA VAL A 430 4.44 12.46 9.61
C VAL A 430 5.54 12.89 8.67
N THR A 431 5.77 12.19 7.56
CA THR A 431 6.76 12.62 6.56
C THR A 431 6.43 14.05 6.11
N THR A 432 7.37 14.97 6.35
CA THR A 432 7.16 16.41 6.12
C THR A 432 8.32 16.97 5.30
N ASN A 433 7.98 17.83 4.35
CA ASN A 433 8.94 18.53 3.50
C ASN A 433 9.28 19.91 4.08
N TYR A 434 10.53 20.30 3.97
CA TYR A 434 11.06 21.58 4.43
C TYR A 434 11.94 22.20 3.35
N TRP A 435 11.97 23.53 3.30
CA TRP A 435 12.91 24.27 2.47
C TRP A 435 13.17 25.64 3.08
N VAL A 436 14.23 26.33 2.64
CA VAL A 436 14.61 27.64 3.15
C VAL A 436 14.84 28.63 2.03
N ARG A 437 14.31 29.84 2.20
CA ARG A 437 14.65 31.01 1.37
C ARG A 437 15.72 31.82 2.07
N VAL A 438 16.79 32.13 1.36
CA VAL A 438 17.85 33.04 1.79
C VAL A 438 17.74 34.32 0.97
N THR A 439 17.69 35.47 1.62
CA THR A 439 17.53 36.79 0.98
C THR A 439 18.62 37.76 1.41
N ASN A 440 19.03 38.64 0.52
CA ASN A 440 19.78 39.86 0.85
C ASN A 440 19.26 41.02 -0.02
N ASN A 441 19.94 42.17 0.01
CA ASN A 441 19.52 43.35 -0.75
C ASN A 441 19.65 43.20 -2.27
N CYS A 442 20.28 42.14 -2.74
CA CYS A 442 20.56 41.87 -4.16
C CYS A 442 19.60 40.85 -4.76
N GLY A 443 18.95 40.01 -3.94
CA GLY A 443 18.04 38.97 -4.42
C GLY A 443 17.77 37.87 -3.39
N SER A 444 17.31 36.72 -3.88
CA SER A 444 16.97 35.56 -3.06
C SER A 444 17.37 34.25 -3.72
N ALA A 445 17.73 33.25 -2.92
CA ALA A 445 17.86 31.87 -3.36
C ALA A 445 17.06 30.92 -2.47
N ASP A 446 16.43 29.93 -3.11
CA ASP A 446 15.64 28.90 -2.46
C ASP A 446 16.43 27.59 -2.44
N SER A 447 16.53 26.94 -1.28
CA SER A 447 17.08 25.60 -1.19
C SER A 447 16.23 24.57 -1.95
N ASN A 448 16.81 23.41 -2.20
CA ASN A 448 16.04 22.22 -2.54
C ASN A 448 15.12 21.83 -1.38
N THR A 449 14.04 21.12 -1.70
CA THR A 449 13.15 20.52 -0.71
C THR A 449 13.90 19.39 0.01
N ALA A 450 14.08 19.51 1.32
CA ALA A 450 14.52 18.43 2.18
C ALA A 450 13.30 17.71 2.77
N THR A 451 13.21 16.41 2.50
CA THR A 451 12.17 15.53 3.05
C THR A 451 12.68 14.94 4.36
N VAL A 452 11.96 15.16 5.45
CA VAL A 452 12.16 14.40 6.69
C VAL A 452 11.16 13.26 6.69
N THR A 453 11.62 12.08 6.31
CA THR A 453 10.83 10.85 6.29
C THR A 453 10.63 10.35 7.70
N VAL A 454 9.37 10.27 8.13
CA VAL A 454 9.02 9.56 9.36
C VAL A 454 8.85 8.10 8.96
N ASN A 455 9.90 7.29 9.16
CA ASN A 455 9.83 5.87 8.88
C ASN A 455 8.73 5.28 9.77
N GLY A 456 7.70 4.72 9.12
CA GLY A 456 6.46 4.31 9.77
C GLY A 456 6.73 3.52 11.04
N CYS A 457 6.06 3.91 12.13
CA CYS A 457 6.12 3.20 13.38
C CYS A 457 5.83 1.72 13.11
N PRO A 458 6.65 0.77 13.60
CA PRO A 458 6.27 -0.63 13.53
C PRO A 458 4.87 -0.75 14.12
N ALA A 459 3.94 -1.37 13.40
CA ALA A 459 2.57 -1.53 13.87
C ALA A 459 2.61 -2.32 15.19
N VAL A 460 1.91 -1.83 16.21
CA VAL A 460 1.75 -2.58 17.44
C VAL A 460 0.82 -3.76 17.13
N THR A 461 1.28 -4.96 17.43
CA THR A 461 0.55 -6.21 17.20
C THR A 461 0.39 -6.93 18.52
N ILE A 462 -0.84 -7.34 18.82
CA ILE A 462 -1.17 -8.13 20.01
C ILE A 462 -1.07 -9.59 19.63
N ASN A 463 -0.16 -10.33 20.26
CA ASN A 463 0.01 -11.77 20.07
C ASN A 463 -1.08 -12.55 20.79
N SER A 464 -1.33 -12.17 22.05
CA SER A 464 -2.29 -12.86 22.90
C SER A 464 -2.77 -11.96 24.03
N ILE A 465 -3.98 -12.26 24.51
CA ILE A 465 -4.55 -11.67 25.72
C ILE A 465 -5.22 -12.78 26.54
N SER A 466 -5.35 -12.58 27.85
CA SER A 466 -6.12 -13.47 28.73
C SER A 466 -7.51 -13.76 28.17
N LEU A 467 -7.93 -15.02 28.29
CA LEU A 467 -9.28 -15.43 27.95
C LEU A 467 -10.28 -14.96 29.01
N ASN A 468 -11.57 -14.98 28.65
CA ASN A 468 -12.67 -14.81 29.60
C ASN A 468 -12.51 -15.79 30.76
N THR A 469 -12.71 -15.30 31.98
CA THR A 469 -12.47 -16.09 33.19
C THR A 469 -13.60 -15.89 34.19
N LEU A 470 -13.82 -16.93 35.01
CA LEU A 470 -14.79 -16.90 36.09
C LEU A 470 -14.05 -16.80 37.42
N ILE A 471 -14.48 -15.85 38.25
CA ILE A 471 -14.00 -15.70 39.62
C ILE A 471 -15.17 -15.77 40.60
N ILE A 472 -14.85 -16.16 41.82
CA ILE A 472 -15.78 -16.05 42.95
C ILE A 472 -15.73 -14.61 43.47
N GLN A 473 -16.88 -14.07 43.87
CA GLN A 473 -16.99 -12.73 44.44
C GLN A 473 -15.95 -12.51 45.56
N GLY A 474 -15.25 -11.39 45.49
CA GLY A 474 -14.19 -11.07 46.44
C GLY A 474 -12.87 -11.80 46.19
N LYS A 475 -12.72 -12.61 45.14
CA LYS A 475 -11.42 -13.11 44.67
C LYS A 475 -10.89 -12.26 43.52
N SER A 476 -9.59 -12.33 43.27
CA SER A 476 -8.95 -11.61 42.16
C SER A 476 -8.43 -12.57 41.10
N THR A 477 -8.28 -12.07 39.88
CA THR A 477 -7.59 -12.76 38.78
C THR A 477 -6.56 -11.84 38.15
N MET A 478 -5.54 -12.42 37.52
CA MET A 478 -4.54 -11.69 36.77
C MET A 478 -4.91 -11.71 35.29
N LEU A 479 -5.00 -10.53 34.69
CA LEU A 479 -5.09 -10.36 33.24
C LEU A 479 -3.70 -10.04 32.71
N SER A 480 -3.36 -10.60 31.56
CA SER A 480 -2.08 -10.44 30.89
C SER A 480 -2.28 -10.25 29.39
N VAL A 481 -1.40 -9.47 28.78
CA VAL A 481 -1.33 -9.28 27.34
C VAL A 481 0.12 -9.43 26.88
N ASP A 482 0.31 -10.08 25.74
CA ASP A 482 1.58 -10.13 25.03
C ASP A 482 1.45 -9.39 23.70
N ALA A 483 2.38 -8.47 23.45
CA ALA A 483 2.36 -7.62 22.27
C ALA A 483 3.79 -7.27 21.84
N PHE A 484 3.98 -7.02 20.55
CA PHE A 484 5.22 -6.57 19.95
C PHE A 484 4.94 -5.43 18.96
N GLY A 485 5.98 -4.70 18.53
CA GLY A 485 5.83 -3.64 17.53
C GLY A 485 6.38 -2.29 17.99
N GLY A 486 7.68 -2.11 17.82
CA GLY A 486 8.41 -0.89 18.18
C GLY A 486 9.04 -0.95 19.57
N SER A 487 9.78 0.10 19.94
CA SER A 487 10.38 0.26 21.27
C SER A 487 9.46 1.06 22.21
N GLY A 488 9.61 0.83 23.52
CA GLY A 488 8.86 1.56 24.54
C GLY A 488 7.35 1.30 24.50
N LEU A 489 6.95 0.02 24.45
CA LEU A 489 5.54 -0.33 24.56
C LEU A 489 4.99 0.13 25.91
N THR A 490 3.88 0.87 25.88
CA THR A 490 3.11 1.24 27.06
C THR A 490 1.73 0.62 27.00
N PHE A 491 1.20 0.21 28.15
CA PHE A 491 -0.01 -0.60 28.26
C PHE A 491 -0.97 0.12 29.19
N GLN A 492 -2.18 0.41 28.71
CA GLN A 492 -3.24 1.01 29.49
C GLN A 492 -4.50 0.17 29.37
N TRP A 493 -4.91 -0.42 30.50
CA TRP A 493 -6.15 -1.17 30.62
C TRP A 493 -7.33 -0.24 30.90
N PHE A 494 -8.50 -0.60 30.39
CA PHE A 494 -9.75 0.13 30.50
C PHE A 494 -10.90 -0.82 30.81
N LEU A 495 -11.97 -0.28 31.40
CA LEU A 495 -13.25 -0.95 31.58
C LEU A 495 -14.18 -0.73 30.38
N GLY A 496 -15.01 -1.72 30.07
CA GLY A 496 -16.09 -1.61 29.08
C GLY A 496 -15.70 -2.05 27.68
N THR A 497 -16.20 -1.33 26.67
CA THR A 497 -16.05 -1.69 25.25
C THR A 497 -14.68 -1.26 24.70
N PRO A 498 -13.96 -2.14 23.96
CA PRO A 498 -12.73 -1.78 23.26
C PRO A 498 -12.83 -0.46 22.48
N GLY A 499 -11.79 0.37 22.60
CA GLY A 499 -11.71 1.70 21.99
C GLY A 499 -12.21 2.85 22.88
N SER A 500 -13.01 2.60 23.92
CA SER A 500 -13.46 3.65 24.86
C SER A 500 -12.46 3.90 25.99
N THR A 501 -11.72 5.01 25.92
CA THR A 501 -10.65 5.33 26.89
C THR A 501 -11.12 6.11 28.12
N THR A 502 -12.41 6.05 28.45
CA THR A 502 -13.03 6.91 29.48
C THR A 502 -12.86 6.40 30.90
N THR A 503 -12.59 5.10 31.09
CA THR A 503 -12.53 4.48 32.42
C THR A 503 -11.29 3.60 32.54
N PRO A 504 -10.13 4.17 32.91
CA PRO A 504 -8.88 3.42 33.07
C PRO A 504 -8.97 2.43 34.26
N ALA A 505 -8.40 1.24 34.08
CA ALA A 505 -8.41 0.15 35.05
C ALA A 505 -7.02 -0.17 35.63
N GLY A 506 -5.94 0.16 34.91
CA GLY A 506 -4.57 -0.10 35.36
C GLY A 506 -3.55 -0.01 34.21
N THR A 507 -2.26 -0.13 34.54
CA THR A 507 -1.15 -0.04 33.57
C THR A 507 -0.21 -1.21 33.69
N GLY A 508 0.47 -1.56 32.60
CA GLY A 508 1.41 -2.68 32.54
C GLY A 508 0.90 -3.83 31.66
N ASN A 509 1.80 -4.73 31.26
CA ASN A 509 1.46 -5.92 30.48
C ASN A 509 0.63 -6.94 31.29
N THR A 510 0.58 -6.80 32.61
CA THR A 510 -0.33 -7.53 33.49
C THR A 510 -1.02 -6.59 34.47
N ILE A 511 -2.25 -6.93 34.86
CA ILE A 511 -2.98 -6.30 35.95
C ILE A 511 -3.70 -7.36 36.80
N THR A 512 -3.82 -7.12 38.10
CA THR A 512 -4.65 -7.95 38.99
C THR A 512 -5.97 -7.23 39.24
N VAL A 513 -7.08 -7.88 38.90
CA VAL A 513 -8.43 -7.30 39.01
C VAL A 513 -9.28 -8.07 39.99
N ARG A 514 -10.13 -7.36 40.73
CA ARG A 514 -11.06 -7.90 41.73
C ARG A 514 -12.44 -7.23 41.59
N PRO A 515 -13.15 -7.44 40.47
CA PRO A 515 -14.46 -6.82 40.27
C PRO A 515 -15.53 -7.43 41.18
N ASP A 516 -16.48 -6.62 41.62
CA ASP A 516 -17.63 -7.06 42.45
C ASP A 516 -18.77 -7.68 41.63
N PHE A 517 -18.83 -7.37 40.33
CA PHE A 517 -19.81 -7.86 39.36
C PHE A 517 -19.12 -8.23 38.05
N THR A 518 -19.81 -8.97 37.19
CA THR A 518 -19.28 -9.30 35.86
C THR A 518 -18.84 -8.03 35.12
N THR A 519 -17.55 -7.96 34.81
CA THR A 519 -16.91 -6.74 34.32
C THR A 519 -16.04 -7.05 33.09
N THR A 520 -16.09 -6.16 32.11
CA THR A 520 -15.31 -6.27 30.87
C THR A 520 -14.09 -5.37 30.95
N TYR A 521 -12.94 -5.91 30.53
CA TYR A 521 -11.66 -5.23 30.44
C TYR A 521 -11.13 -5.30 29.01
N TRP A 522 -10.33 -4.31 28.62
CA TRP A 522 -9.54 -4.35 27.40
C TRP A 522 -8.29 -3.48 27.58
N VAL A 523 -7.29 -3.63 26.72
CA VAL A 523 -6.02 -2.89 26.83
C VAL A 523 -5.67 -2.22 25.51
N ARG A 524 -5.26 -0.95 25.58
CA ARG A 524 -4.57 -0.25 24.51
C ARG A 524 -3.07 -0.37 24.73
N ILE A 525 -2.36 -0.85 23.73
CA ILE A 525 -0.89 -0.84 23.71
C ILE A 525 -0.45 0.24 22.73
N THR A 526 0.44 1.13 23.16
CA THR A 526 1.05 2.14 22.29
C THR A 526 2.56 1.95 22.28
N ASN A 527 3.23 2.40 21.22
CA ASN A 527 4.69 2.52 21.18
C ASN A 527 5.12 3.99 21.23
N ASN A 528 6.41 4.23 21.52
CA ASN A 528 6.98 5.58 21.62
C ASN A 528 6.86 6.42 20.33
N CYS A 529 6.51 5.79 19.22
CA CYS A 529 6.43 6.44 17.92
C CYS A 529 4.99 6.87 17.58
N GLY A 530 4.00 6.47 18.38
CA GLY A 530 2.59 6.84 18.24
C GLY A 530 1.71 5.75 17.58
N GLY A 531 2.28 4.60 17.21
CA GLY A 531 1.50 3.44 16.81
C GLY A 531 0.76 2.83 18.00
N PHE A 532 -0.43 2.29 17.78
CA PHE A 532 -1.21 1.64 18.83
C PHE A 532 -2.04 0.46 18.29
N SER A 533 -2.47 -0.39 19.22
CA SER A 533 -3.44 -1.45 18.98
C SER A 533 -4.32 -1.64 20.20
N ASP A 534 -5.60 -1.93 19.97
CA ASP A 534 -6.60 -2.20 21.00
C ASP A 534 -6.88 -3.70 21.01
N SER A 535 -6.89 -4.29 22.21
CA SER A 535 -7.24 -5.70 22.35
C SER A 535 -8.73 -5.94 22.16
N ASP A 536 -9.07 -7.20 21.89
CA ASP A 536 -10.41 -7.70 22.16
C ASP A 536 -10.78 -7.56 23.65
N ALA A 537 -12.08 -7.63 23.91
CA ALA A 537 -12.63 -7.58 25.26
C ALA A 537 -12.39 -8.89 26.03
N VAL A 538 -11.95 -8.77 27.27
CA VAL A 538 -11.85 -9.86 28.25
C VAL A 538 -12.93 -9.68 29.31
N VAL A 539 -13.81 -10.66 29.43
CA VAL A 539 -14.91 -10.66 30.41
C VAL A 539 -14.49 -11.46 31.64
N VAL A 540 -14.45 -10.79 32.79
CA VAL A 540 -14.31 -11.42 34.11
C VAL A 540 -15.71 -11.60 34.68
N THR A 541 -16.20 -12.83 34.66
CA THR A 541 -17.53 -13.18 35.20
C THR A 541 -17.41 -13.41 36.70
N VAL A 542 -18.26 -12.74 37.48
CA VAL A 542 -18.25 -12.87 38.94
C VAL A 542 -19.43 -13.73 39.37
N GLN A 543 -19.14 -14.88 39.97
CA GLN A 543 -20.13 -15.73 40.61
C GLN A 543 -20.25 -15.38 42.11
N PRO A 544 -21.46 -15.26 42.66
CA PRO A 544 -21.66 -15.04 44.10
C PRO A 544 -20.96 -16.10 44.96
N CYS A 545 -20.36 -15.66 46.07
CA CYS A 545 -19.76 -16.55 47.06
C CYS A 545 -20.86 -17.03 48.04
N ASN A 546 -21.40 -18.22 47.81
CA ASN A 546 -22.38 -18.84 48.70
C ASN A 546 -21.69 -19.65 49.81
N ALA A 547 -21.95 -19.31 51.07
CA ALA A 547 -21.53 -20.08 52.24
C ALA A 547 -22.14 -21.49 52.23
N PRO A 548 -21.50 -22.49 52.88
CA PRO A 548 -22.01 -23.84 52.86
C PRO A 548 -23.33 -23.93 53.61
N ALA A 549 -24.27 -24.70 53.07
CA ALA A 549 -25.55 -25.01 53.71
C ALA A 549 -25.75 -26.53 53.72
N ILE A 550 -26.02 -27.08 54.89
CA ILE A 550 -26.25 -28.51 55.06
C ILE A 550 -27.66 -28.86 54.58
N VAL A 551 -27.73 -29.70 53.55
CA VAL A 551 -28.98 -30.22 52.98
C VAL A 551 -29.26 -31.65 53.44
N ILE A 552 -28.24 -32.39 53.91
CA ILE A 552 -28.36 -33.71 54.51
C ILE A 552 -27.58 -33.72 55.82
N GLN A 553 -28.30 -33.92 56.92
CA GLN A 553 -27.70 -34.11 58.25
C GLN A 553 -27.16 -35.53 58.42
N PRO A 554 -26.12 -35.72 59.25
CA PRO A 554 -25.68 -37.05 59.61
C PRO A 554 -26.74 -37.71 60.50
N VAL A 555 -26.99 -38.99 60.25
CA VAL A 555 -28.08 -39.71 60.91
C VAL A 555 -27.49 -40.68 61.93
N GLY A 556 -27.91 -40.54 63.18
CA GLY A 556 -27.60 -41.48 64.26
C GLY A 556 -28.40 -42.77 64.15
N GLY A 557 -28.16 -43.71 65.06
CA GLY A 557 -28.84 -45.01 65.04
C GLY A 557 -28.19 -46.03 65.95
N GLU A 558 -28.67 -47.27 65.89
CA GLU A 558 -28.05 -48.38 66.60
C GLU A 558 -26.86 -48.93 65.82
N VAL A 559 -25.76 -49.25 66.52
CA VAL A 559 -24.57 -49.88 65.95
C VAL A 559 -24.19 -51.08 66.81
N MET A 560 -23.88 -52.21 66.18
CA MET A 560 -23.37 -53.39 66.88
C MET A 560 -22.04 -53.09 67.60
N SER A 561 -21.91 -53.53 68.84
CA SER A 561 -20.68 -53.41 69.62
C SER A 561 -19.48 -54.00 68.87
N GLY A 562 -18.37 -53.25 68.84
CA GLY A 562 -17.15 -53.62 68.14
C GLY A 562 -17.22 -53.46 66.62
N SER A 563 -18.27 -52.83 66.07
CA SER A 563 -18.39 -52.50 64.65
C SER A 563 -18.17 -51.00 64.40
N ASN A 564 -17.87 -50.66 63.15
CA ASN A 564 -17.89 -49.28 62.67
C ASN A 564 -19.19 -49.00 61.90
N THR A 565 -19.45 -47.73 61.65
CA THR A 565 -20.49 -47.27 60.72
C THR A 565 -19.99 -46.07 59.93
N VAL A 566 -20.70 -45.72 58.85
CA VAL A 566 -20.41 -44.54 58.04
C VAL A 566 -21.43 -43.46 58.35
N LEU A 567 -20.95 -42.29 58.73
CA LEU A 567 -21.72 -41.06 58.78
C LEU A 567 -21.46 -40.23 57.53
N PHE A 568 -22.46 -39.44 57.13
CA PHE A 568 -22.41 -38.64 55.92
C PHE A 568 -23.09 -37.29 56.15
N VAL A 569 -22.50 -36.23 55.62
CA VAL A 569 -23.14 -34.92 55.47
C VAL A 569 -23.23 -34.57 54.00
N GLY A 570 -24.38 -34.02 53.60
CA GLY A 570 -24.56 -33.45 52.27
C GLY A 570 -24.78 -31.96 52.37
N ASP A 571 -24.11 -31.23 51.51
CA ASP A 571 -24.05 -29.77 51.53
C ASP A 571 -24.30 -29.18 50.13
N THR A 572 -24.52 -27.88 50.14
CA THR A 572 -24.47 -27.00 48.98
C THR A 572 -23.58 -25.83 49.34
N GLY A 573 -23.00 -25.17 48.35
CA GLY A 573 -22.10 -24.05 48.60
C GLY A 573 -21.09 -23.89 47.48
N THR A 574 -20.30 -22.83 47.57
CA THR A 574 -19.23 -22.57 46.61
C THR A 574 -18.04 -23.46 46.93
N LYS A 575 -17.56 -24.22 45.94
CA LYS A 575 -16.38 -25.08 46.07
C LYS A 575 -15.08 -24.26 45.87
N PRO A 576 -13.92 -24.67 46.41
CA PRO A 576 -13.72 -25.85 47.24
C PRO A 576 -14.24 -25.67 48.67
N GLU A 577 -14.69 -26.78 49.26
CA GLU A 577 -15.08 -26.88 50.66
C GLU A 577 -14.14 -27.82 51.39
N SER A 578 -13.97 -27.57 52.68
CA SER A 578 -13.27 -28.45 53.61
C SER A 578 -14.23 -28.98 54.66
N TYR A 579 -14.02 -30.24 55.05
CA TYR A 579 -14.79 -30.92 56.07
C TYR A 579 -13.87 -31.24 57.25
N GLN A 580 -14.42 -31.26 58.46
CA GLN A 580 -13.77 -31.82 59.63
C GLN A 580 -14.83 -32.45 60.53
N TRP A 581 -14.66 -33.72 60.86
CA TRP A 581 -15.51 -34.40 61.84
C TRP A 581 -14.96 -34.28 63.25
N PHE A 582 -15.87 -34.20 64.21
CA PHE A 582 -15.61 -34.05 65.63
C PHE A 582 -16.40 -35.07 66.42
N GLU A 583 -15.84 -35.52 67.54
CA GLU A 583 -16.55 -36.30 68.55
C GLU A 583 -17.21 -35.37 69.58
N GLY A 584 -18.46 -35.63 69.93
CA GLY A 584 -19.21 -34.90 70.96
C GLY A 584 -20.38 -34.07 70.45
N ALA A 585 -20.67 -32.97 71.15
CA ALA A 585 -21.78 -32.08 70.86
C ALA A 585 -21.42 -31.08 69.76
N THR A 586 -22.39 -30.75 68.90
CA THR A 586 -22.22 -29.78 67.81
C THR A 586 -21.63 -28.46 68.32
N GLY A 587 -20.64 -27.93 67.59
CA GLY A 587 -19.91 -26.71 67.94
C GLY A 587 -18.70 -26.91 68.87
N ASP A 588 -18.57 -28.05 69.56
CA ASP A 588 -17.37 -28.35 70.37
C ASP A 588 -16.22 -28.85 69.49
N THR A 589 -15.25 -27.99 69.24
CA THR A 589 -14.09 -28.30 68.39
C THR A 589 -12.90 -28.91 69.14
N SER A 590 -13.06 -29.29 70.42
CA SER A 590 -11.95 -29.79 71.24
C SER A 590 -11.51 -31.21 70.88
N GLN A 591 -12.35 -31.99 70.21
CA GLN A 591 -12.10 -33.39 69.84
C GLN A 591 -12.18 -33.62 68.31
N PRO A 592 -11.27 -33.04 67.50
CA PRO A 592 -11.24 -33.29 66.07
C PRO A 592 -10.78 -34.72 65.78
N ILE A 593 -11.46 -35.38 64.83
CA ILE A 593 -11.07 -36.71 64.39
C ILE A 593 -10.04 -36.58 63.28
N MET A 594 -8.85 -37.12 63.53
CA MET A 594 -7.72 -37.02 62.60
C MET A 594 -8.07 -37.66 61.25
N ASN A 595 -7.74 -36.96 60.16
CA ASN A 595 -7.96 -37.38 58.76
C ASN A 595 -9.44 -37.56 58.35
N ALA A 596 -10.40 -37.20 59.19
CA ALA A 596 -11.82 -37.21 58.84
C ALA A 596 -12.19 -35.89 58.13
N THR A 597 -11.67 -35.70 56.91
CA THR A 597 -11.77 -34.45 56.13
C THR A 597 -12.63 -34.56 54.88
N GLN A 598 -13.49 -35.57 54.80
CA GLN A 598 -14.42 -35.80 53.70
C GLN A 598 -15.88 -35.67 54.18
N ALA A 599 -16.80 -35.51 53.22
CA ALA A 599 -18.24 -35.50 53.47
C ALA A 599 -18.76 -36.79 54.11
N SER A 600 -18.07 -37.92 53.90
CA SER A 600 -18.31 -39.18 54.60
C SER A 600 -17.20 -39.50 55.60
N PHE A 601 -17.58 -40.04 56.75
CA PHE A 601 -16.67 -40.46 57.80
C PHE A 601 -17.04 -41.86 58.29
N THR A 602 -16.08 -42.79 58.22
CA THR A 602 -16.22 -44.11 58.86
C THR A 602 -15.71 -44.02 60.29
N THR A 603 -16.57 -44.32 61.26
CA THR A 603 -16.19 -44.29 62.67
C THR A 603 -15.10 -45.32 62.97
N PRO A 604 -14.30 -45.13 64.03
CA PRO A 604 -13.61 -46.23 64.68
C PRO A 604 -14.60 -47.32 65.13
N LEU A 605 -14.06 -48.47 65.56
CA LEU A 605 -14.89 -49.50 66.20
C LEU A 605 -15.48 -48.94 67.50
N LEU A 606 -16.79 -49.00 67.64
CA LEU A 606 -17.49 -48.42 68.78
C LEU A 606 -17.72 -49.46 69.88
N LEU A 607 -17.24 -49.17 71.09
CA LEU A 607 -17.47 -49.97 72.29
C LEU A 607 -18.44 -49.29 73.27
N SER A 608 -18.71 -48.00 73.07
CA SER A 608 -19.65 -47.19 73.84
C SER A 608 -20.44 -46.27 72.91
N SER A 609 -21.59 -45.80 73.36
CA SER A 609 -22.42 -44.89 72.55
C SER A 609 -21.73 -43.54 72.42
N THR A 610 -21.49 -43.10 71.19
CA THR A 610 -20.71 -41.89 70.86
C THR A 610 -21.51 -40.99 69.92
N SER A 611 -21.32 -39.68 70.05
CA SER A 611 -21.92 -38.70 69.13
C SER A 611 -20.85 -38.08 68.24
N TYR A 612 -21.20 -37.85 66.98
CA TYR A 612 -20.30 -37.24 66.00
C TYR A 612 -21.01 -36.12 65.26
N TRP A 613 -20.27 -35.09 64.86
CA TRP A 613 -20.77 -33.99 64.05
C TRP A 613 -19.69 -33.50 63.08
N ALA A 614 -20.07 -32.79 62.03
CA ALA A 614 -19.16 -32.28 61.00
C ALA A 614 -19.24 -30.75 60.89
N ARG A 615 -18.09 -30.11 60.72
CA ARG A 615 -17.98 -28.71 60.27
C ARG A 615 -17.63 -28.68 58.80
N ILE A 616 -18.34 -27.85 58.03
CA ILE A 616 -18.07 -27.60 56.61
C ILE A 616 -17.68 -26.14 56.46
N THR A 617 -16.57 -25.87 55.77
CA THR A 617 -16.06 -24.51 55.58
C THR A 617 -15.70 -24.27 54.13
N ASN A 618 -16.05 -23.10 53.61
CA ASN A 618 -15.49 -22.56 52.38
C ASN A 618 -15.05 -21.10 52.60
N ASP A 619 -14.57 -20.47 51.54
CA ASP A 619 -14.15 -19.07 51.56
C ASP A 619 -15.24 -18.07 51.99
N CYS A 620 -16.52 -18.45 51.91
CA CYS A 620 -17.66 -17.59 52.18
C CYS A 620 -18.24 -17.79 53.59
N GLY A 621 -17.88 -18.87 54.30
CA GLY A 621 -18.38 -19.13 55.65
C GLY A 621 -18.20 -20.56 56.14
N THR A 622 -18.74 -20.84 57.32
CA THR A 622 -18.70 -22.15 57.98
C THR A 622 -20.09 -22.53 58.49
N ILE A 623 -20.39 -23.83 58.54
CA ILE A 623 -21.63 -24.37 59.08
C ILE A 623 -21.35 -25.70 59.81
N ASP A 624 -22.08 -25.92 60.90
CA ASP A 624 -21.97 -27.12 61.73
C ASP A 624 -23.20 -28.01 61.58
N SER A 625 -22.98 -29.32 61.46
CA SER A 625 -24.06 -30.31 61.44
C SER A 625 -24.67 -30.49 62.82
N ALA A 626 -25.88 -31.05 62.86
CA ALA A 626 -26.39 -31.65 64.09
C ALA A 626 -25.50 -32.84 64.50
N SER A 627 -25.48 -33.16 65.79
CA SER A 627 -24.80 -34.36 66.30
C SER A 627 -25.61 -35.63 65.98
N ALA A 628 -24.96 -36.59 65.33
CA ALA A 628 -25.48 -37.95 65.13
C ALA A 628 -25.03 -38.84 66.28
N ARG A 629 -25.98 -39.27 67.13
CA ARG A 629 -25.71 -40.19 68.23
C ARG A 629 -25.81 -41.65 67.76
N LEU A 630 -24.72 -42.39 67.94
CA LEU A 630 -24.64 -43.82 67.67
C LEU A 630 -24.78 -44.59 68.99
N ASN A 631 -25.85 -45.37 69.10
CA ASN A 631 -26.15 -46.17 70.27
C ASN A 631 -25.57 -47.58 70.11
N VAL A 632 -24.60 -47.95 70.94
CA VAL A 632 -24.00 -49.28 70.88
C VAL A 632 -24.95 -50.32 71.48
N VAL A 633 -25.27 -51.35 70.70
CA VAL A 633 -26.13 -52.48 71.07
C VAL A 633 -25.41 -53.82 70.89
N ASN A 634 -25.88 -54.87 71.58
CA ASN A 634 -25.30 -56.20 71.54
C ASN A 634 -26.13 -57.22 70.73
N THR A 635 -27.29 -56.82 70.22
CA THR A 635 -28.20 -57.66 69.43
C THR A 635 -28.57 -56.93 68.14
N CYS A 636 -28.56 -57.64 67.02
CA CYS A 636 -28.89 -57.06 65.72
C CYS A 636 -30.39 -57.14 65.43
N THR A 637 -30.95 -56.05 64.91
CA THR A 637 -32.30 -56.00 64.32
C THR A 637 -32.23 -55.91 62.78
N PRO A 638 -32.97 -56.75 62.02
CA PRO A 638 -32.93 -56.74 60.56
C PRO A 638 -33.33 -55.38 59.97
N ALA A 639 -32.76 -55.01 58.83
CA ALA A 639 -33.15 -53.80 58.11
C ALA A 639 -34.60 -53.86 57.62
N VAL A 640 -35.41 -52.85 57.93
CA VAL A 640 -36.80 -52.69 57.50
C VAL A 640 -37.01 -51.28 56.96
N ILE A 641 -37.53 -51.14 55.73
CA ILE A 641 -37.90 -49.84 55.18
C ILE A 641 -39.30 -49.46 55.66
N ILE A 642 -39.40 -48.34 56.38
CA ILE A 642 -40.64 -47.82 56.98
C ILE A 642 -41.22 -46.64 56.19
N ALA A 643 -40.44 -46.01 55.31
CA ALA A 643 -40.92 -45.03 54.34
C ALA A 643 -40.17 -45.18 53.01
N GLN A 644 -40.93 -45.36 51.93
CA GLN A 644 -40.40 -45.48 50.58
C GLN A 644 -40.05 -44.11 49.99
N PRO A 645 -39.03 -44.03 49.10
CA PRO A 645 -38.80 -42.84 48.28
C PRO A 645 -39.98 -42.57 47.35
N LYS A 646 -40.09 -41.34 46.84
CA LYS A 646 -41.17 -40.91 45.93
C LYS A 646 -40.62 -40.32 44.63
N ASP A 647 -41.40 -40.41 43.56
CA ASP A 647 -41.12 -39.76 42.28
C ASP A 647 -41.01 -38.24 42.44
N GLN A 648 -40.13 -37.61 41.65
CA GLN A 648 -39.92 -36.16 41.67
C GLN A 648 -39.85 -35.57 40.26
N THR A 649 -40.29 -34.32 40.12
CA THR A 649 -40.10 -33.53 38.90
C THR A 649 -39.24 -32.32 39.22
N ILE A 650 -38.18 -32.11 38.45
CA ILE A 650 -37.18 -31.05 38.67
C ILE A 650 -36.99 -30.21 37.40
N ALA A 651 -36.37 -29.03 37.50
CA ALA A 651 -35.94 -28.30 36.32
C ALA A 651 -34.91 -29.13 35.52
N SER A 652 -34.95 -29.06 34.19
CA SER A 652 -33.98 -29.77 33.34
C SER A 652 -32.53 -29.38 33.71
N GLY A 653 -31.67 -30.37 33.94
CA GLY A 653 -30.30 -30.19 34.39
C GLY A 653 -30.15 -29.99 35.92
N GLY A 654 -31.26 -29.92 36.66
CA GLY A 654 -31.26 -29.86 38.12
C GLY A 654 -30.98 -31.20 38.79
N SER A 655 -30.91 -31.19 40.12
CA SER A 655 -30.77 -32.37 40.97
C SER A 655 -31.99 -32.53 41.88
N ALA A 656 -32.31 -33.76 42.26
CA ALA A 656 -33.37 -34.11 43.20
C ALA A 656 -32.76 -34.59 44.53
N LEU A 657 -33.47 -34.38 45.64
CA LEU A 657 -33.16 -34.97 46.94
C LEU A 657 -34.14 -36.11 47.20
N ILE A 658 -33.68 -37.35 47.10
CA ILE A 658 -34.47 -38.56 47.33
C ILE A 658 -34.17 -39.09 48.73
N ASN A 659 -35.18 -39.54 49.47
CA ASN A 659 -35.02 -40.04 50.84
C ASN A 659 -35.75 -41.38 51.06
N VAL A 660 -35.18 -42.23 51.90
CA VAL A 660 -35.78 -43.46 52.45
C VAL A 660 -35.77 -43.34 53.98
N SER A 661 -36.69 -44.02 54.66
CA SER A 661 -36.59 -44.22 56.10
C SER A 661 -36.56 -45.71 56.40
N ALA A 662 -35.58 -46.14 57.18
CA ALA A 662 -35.42 -47.52 57.57
C ALA A 662 -35.05 -47.65 59.05
N THR A 663 -35.41 -48.79 59.64
CA THR A 663 -35.06 -49.18 61.00
C THR A 663 -34.23 -50.46 60.97
N GLY A 664 -33.35 -50.64 61.94
CA GLY A 664 -32.48 -51.80 62.07
C GLY A 664 -31.14 -51.41 62.70
N THR A 665 -30.30 -52.40 62.99
CA THR A 665 -28.99 -52.18 63.60
C THR A 665 -27.90 -52.07 62.54
N SER A 666 -26.96 -51.13 62.69
CA SER A 666 -25.82 -50.94 61.77
C SER A 666 -26.24 -50.85 60.30
N LEU A 667 -27.22 -50.00 59.99
CA LEU A 667 -27.75 -49.86 58.64
C LEU A 667 -26.71 -49.29 57.68
N VAL A 668 -26.50 -49.99 56.56
CA VAL A 668 -25.71 -49.56 55.42
C VAL A 668 -26.64 -49.36 54.23
N TYR A 669 -26.51 -48.22 53.56
CA TYR A 669 -27.34 -47.84 52.42
C TYR A 669 -26.52 -47.89 51.15
N GLN A 670 -27.04 -48.49 50.08
CA GLN A 670 -26.44 -48.45 48.76
C GLN A 670 -27.51 -48.10 47.74
N TRP A 671 -27.39 -46.91 47.14
CA TRP A 671 -28.29 -46.42 46.10
C TRP A 671 -27.82 -46.90 44.73
N TYR A 672 -28.76 -47.09 43.81
CA TYR A 672 -28.56 -47.58 42.45
C TYR A 672 -29.41 -46.78 41.46
N THR A 673 -28.91 -46.62 40.24
CA THR A 673 -29.70 -46.11 39.10
C THR A 673 -30.26 -47.25 38.27
N GLY A 674 -31.47 -47.08 37.73
CA GLY A 674 -32.15 -48.09 36.92
C GLY A 674 -33.24 -48.86 37.68
N PRO A 675 -33.68 -50.02 37.15
CA PRO A 675 -34.75 -50.80 37.74
C PRO A 675 -34.31 -51.50 39.04
N VAL A 676 -35.27 -51.82 39.92
CA VAL A 676 -35.01 -52.51 41.20
C VAL A 676 -34.27 -53.82 40.94
N LEU A 677 -33.29 -54.14 41.80
CA LEU A 677 -32.37 -55.30 41.70
C LEU A 677 -31.32 -55.23 40.59
N ASP A 678 -31.24 -54.13 39.82
CA ASP A 678 -30.07 -53.87 39.00
C ASP A 678 -28.92 -53.32 39.87
N PHE A 679 -28.01 -54.21 40.26
CA PHE A 679 -26.84 -53.87 41.08
C PHE A 679 -25.67 -53.30 40.27
N SER A 680 -25.77 -53.21 38.94
CA SER A 680 -24.65 -52.84 38.08
C SER A 680 -24.33 -51.34 38.10
N ARG A 681 -25.23 -50.50 38.62
CA ARG A 681 -25.13 -49.03 38.54
C ARG A 681 -25.29 -48.33 39.90
N PRO A 682 -24.39 -48.55 40.87
CA PRO A 682 -24.42 -47.86 42.16
C PRO A 682 -24.27 -46.34 42.00
N VAL A 683 -24.99 -45.55 42.81
CA VAL A 683 -24.96 -44.07 42.80
C VAL A 683 -25.03 -43.53 44.23
N GLY A 684 -23.88 -43.18 44.83
CA GLY A 684 -23.82 -42.89 46.28
C GLY A 684 -23.94 -44.16 47.13
N GLY A 685 -23.76 -44.11 48.46
CA GLY A 685 -23.68 -45.39 49.20
C GLY A 685 -23.43 -45.37 50.71
N SER A 686 -23.98 -44.40 51.45
CA SER A 686 -23.83 -44.43 52.92
C SER A 686 -24.93 -43.74 53.70
N ALA A 687 -25.94 -43.15 53.03
CA ALA A 687 -26.97 -42.35 53.68
C ALA A 687 -28.38 -42.79 53.30
N PRO A 688 -29.38 -42.58 54.18
CA PRO A 688 -30.80 -42.74 53.86
C PRO A 688 -31.30 -41.73 52.82
N THR A 689 -30.45 -40.84 52.34
CA THR A 689 -30.77 -39.80 51.37
C THR A 689 -29.77 -39.83 50.21
N LEU A 690 -30.22 -39.38 49.04
CA LEU A 690 -29.42 -39.27 47.82
C LEU A 690 -29.71 -37.92 47.16
N ILE A 691 -28.66 -37.14 46.91
CA ILE A 691 -28.73 -36.03 45.94
C ILE A 691 -28.37 -36.62 44.59
N THR A 692 -29.29 -36.56 43.63
CA THR A 692 -29.04 -37.10 42.30
C THR A 692 -28.00 -36.26 41.55
N PRO A 693 -27.24 -36.85 40.61
CA PRO A 693 -26.60 -36.07 39.56
C PRO A 693 -27.60 -35.20 38.79
N SER A 694 -27.11 -34.24 38.00
CA SER A 694 -27.96 -33.45 37.11
C SER A 694 -28.78 -34.34 36.18
N ILE A 695 -30.10 -34.16 36.18
CA ILE A 695 -31.04 -34.99 35.41
C ILE A 695 -31.54 -34.22 34.19
N THR A 696 -31.26 -34.74 33.01
CA THR A 696 -31.75 -34.22 31.71
C THR A 696 -32.71 -35.18 31.00
N THR A 697 -32.87 -36.39 31.51
CA THR A 697 -33.84 -37.39 31.04
C THR A 697 -34.44 -38.15 32.23
N PRO A 698 -35.69 -38.65 32.16
CA PRO A 698 -36.29 -39.43 33.24
C PRO A 698 -35.37 -40.58 33.67
N THR A 699 -34.97 -40.57 34.95
CA THR A 699 -33.99 -41.52 35.50
C THR A 699 -34.56 -42.19 36.75
N GLN A 700 -34.44 -43.51 36.84
CA GLN A 700 -34.89 -44.29 38.00
C GLN A 700 -33.80 -44.46 39.05
N PHE A 701 -34.20 -44.43 40.32
CA PHE A 701 -33.35 -44.65 41.49
C PHE A 701 -34.00 -45.61 42.47
N TRP A 702 -33.20 -46.46 43.12
CA TRP A 702 -33.64 -47.30 44.23
C TRP A 702 -32.47 -47.54 45.19
N VAL A 703 -32.77 -47.90 46.44
CA VAL A 703 -31.80 -48.18 47.50
C VAL A 703 -31.96 -49.59 48.08
N ARG A 704 -30.83 -50.24 48.34
CA ARG A 704 -30.69 -51.41 49.19
C ARG A 704 -30.19 -51.00 50.57
N VAL A 705 -30.92 -51.38 51.61
CA VAL A 705 -30.56 -51.16 53.01
C VAL A 705 -30.14 -52.50 53.61
N THR A 706 -28.94 -52.60 54.16
CA THR A 706 -28.38 -53.83 54.72
C THR A 706 -28.05 -53.64 56.19
N SER A 707 -28.31 -54.65 57.00
CA SER A 707 -27.81 -54.80 58.37
C SER A 707 -27.04 -56.12 58.50
N PRO A 708 -26.31 -56.35 59.60
CA PRO A 708 -25.65 -57.64 59.85
C PRO A 708 -26.60 -58.84 59.90
N CYS A 709 -27.90 -58.62 60.03
CA CYS A 709 -28.92 -59.67 60.19
C CYS A 709 -30.01 -59.65 59.11
N GLY A 710 -29.86 -58.87 58.04
CA GLY A 710 -30.80 -58.89 56.91
C GLY A 710 -30.63 -57.71 55.95
N SER A 711 -31.41 -57.68 54.87
CA SER A 711 -31.45 -56.53 53.96
C SER A 711 -32.87 -56.28 53.43
N ALA A 712 -33.20 -55.02 53.14
CA ALA A 712 -34.44 -54.58 52.51
C ALA A 712 -34.14 -53.74 51.26
N ASN A 713 -34.98 -53.86 50.23
CA ASN A 713 -34.88 -53.06 49.01
C ASN A 713 -36.11 -52.13 48.92
N SER A 714 -35.87 -50.89 48.50
CA SER A 714 -36.95 -49.93 48.20
C SER A 714 -37.58 -50.19 46.83
N ILE A 715 -38.69 -49.50 46.56
CA ILE A 715 -39.23 -49.35 45.21
C ILE A 715 -38.30 -48.47 44.35
N ALA A 716 -38.38 -48.61 43.03
CA ALA A 716 -37.76 -47.65 42.12
C ALA A 716 -38.61 -46.38 42.02
N VAL A 717 -37.96 -45.22 42.05
CA VAL A 717 -38.57 -43.91 41.86
C VAL A 717 -37.98 -43.20 40.66
N THR A 718 -38.80 -42.47 39.93
CA THR A 718 -38.40 -41.75 38.73
C THR A 718 -38.24 -40.27 39.04
N VAL A 719 -37.08 -39.71 38.69
CA VAL A 719 -36.83 -38.27 38.67
C VAL A 719 -36.91 -37.79 37.23
N SER A 720 -37.84 -36.87 36.95
CA SER A 720 -38.12 -36.38 35.59
C SER A 720 -37.80 -34.87 35.44
N PRO A 721 -37.12 -34.45 34.36
CA PRO A 721 -36.93 -33.03 34.06
C PRO A 721 -38.23 -32.40 33.52
N GLN A 722 -38.55 -31.18 33.93
CA GLN A 722 -39.64 -30.40 33.37
C GLN A 722 -39.34 -30.03 31.92
N LEU A 723 -40.28 -30.37 31.03
CA LEU A 723 -40.26 -29.92 29.63
C LEU A 723 -40.60 -28.43 29.59
N SER A 724 -39.64 -27.59 29.19
CA SER A 724 -39.90 -26.18 28.91
C SER A 724 -40.39 -26.02 27.46
N ILE A 725 -41.71 -25.89 27.27
CA ILE A 725 -42.28 -25.51 25.97
C ILE A 725 -42.18 -23.99 25.86
N ARG A 726 -41.16 -23.47 25.17
CA ARG A 726 -41.11 -22.05 24.81
C ARG A 726 -41.87 -21.82 23.50
N ARG A 727 -42.99 -21.08 23.56
CA ARG A 727 -43.63 -20.49 22.37
C ARG A 727 -42.80 -19.30 21.91
N HIS A 728 -42.37 -19.31 20.65
CA HIS A 728 -41.83 -18.13 19.98
C HIS A 728 -42.95 -17.10 19.74
N PRO A 729 -42.77 -15.81 20.08
CA PRO A 729 -43.63 -14.76 19.54
C PRO A 729 -43.27 -14.57 18.06
N SER A 730 -44.25 -14.78 17.17
CA SER A 730 -44.18 -14.37 15.77
C SER A 730 -44.01 -12.85 15.69
N ARG A 731 -43.03 -12.40 14.88
CA ARG A 731 -42.82 -11.00 14.55
C ARG A 731 -44.09 -10.39 13.94
N GLY A 732 -44.53 -9.26 14.49
CA GLY A 732 -45.41 -8.29 13.83
C GLY A 732 -44.58 -7.17 13.25
#